data_AF-A0A534RJM5-F1
#
_entry.id   AF-A0A534RJM5-F1
#
_cell.length_a   1.000
_cell.length_b   1.000
_cell.length_c   1.000
_cell.angle_alpha   90.00
_cell.angle_beta   90.00
_cell.angle_gamma   90.00
#
_symmetry.space_group_name_H-M   'P 1'
#
loop_
_entity.id
_entity.type
_entity.pdbx_description
1 polymer ?
#
loop_
_entity_poly.entity_id
_entity_poly.type
_entity_poly.pdbx_seq_one_letter_code
_entity_poly.pdbx_strand_id
1 'polypeptide(L)'
;MPVFRKRRARAGGSPAEAPKPVRPRPPALVERLARIAAETAPEEALEPALQAVLEESGVHAGALCLFDPRQGVLRLAAESGLSDEGCRRLRTVRRGDPATWDMPLHGLMNGRAYLIESAARNRYVPRLIEAAASVRTVACVPLNAGPAPVGSLILVAVAPRSLGERDIRALEPVLGDLARMIEATRRRPRGTETPAGSPATSAATAGLVAVRDRLLAEHERLAAELEGARRVADQVTPLTVALAEAERARARLAEALGAAATERSEQARGVATLEAARTEAQQLSEAARAELASARQTAAEAAAAAAASLAEQRRQVERLEARLADAEAAAARRVEAARERERAHERAVEELRTTLAHEQRLREEREAAARGASDGRAELERAHAAADEAARAHAAANAAAEGARAQLAQTTHVIEALEDEAARAQSEILRLEAELTGATSERTRLEDALAEARARVDEARERDGRHEREIARLRRELDHTAAVGRERVAESAGLGAQLEGLAAERDRVRETVAGLEAERDRLAAEAAARGGLDEALARERAERGRLAGALAEAEAARGALEAAHARQATEAAARLAALERELERPVSERTPVETQVDEARGEADGAPMQVVTVGAAPGGRPRPGSARLRVVVLDGDAAWESAGTAGNDIVVLAPGENLAARVTEIAPARVVVNLAARGALAALQSLRASGCTASFWGCVAAPAADRGVALGTIEASRCPLDPEAIVATLGSHVGRGTPVLTAGTDVDALMSLRQALARLGASVSMAWDGKQAADLLAVVQPEVVVVDLGLTRRDGYLITARLGGLEAAPHAVLVECADDTAEAFAATLADPGVAGRTKPLDRMLAELLTRREPEPAQQRRPKIRAVGLTRK
;
A
#
# COMPACT_ATOMS: atom_id res chain seq x y z
N MET A 1 -12.35 -47.85 11.65
CA MET A 1 -10.92 -47.89 12.05
C MET A 1 -10.18 -46.78 11.33
N PRO A 2 -9.24 -46.04 11.93
CA PRO A 2 -9.04 -45.64 13.34
C PRO A 2 -9.13 -44.09 13.51
N VAL A 3 -9.72 -43.56 14.59
CA VAL A 3 -9.10 -43.12 15.86
C VAL A 3 -8.00 -42.04 15.72
N PHE A 4 -8.40 -40.76 15.79
CA PHE A 4 -7.51 -39.67 16.20
C PHE A 4 -7.50 -39.56 17.74
N ARG A 5 -6.42 -40.03 18.36
CA ARG A 5 -6.10 -39.77 19.77
C ARG A 5 -4.97 -38.74 19.86
N LYS A 6 -5.24 -37.72 20.67
CA LYS A 6 -4.32 -36.72 21.24
C LYS A 6 -2.94 -37.29 21.58
N ARG A 7 -1.88 -36.59 21.20
CA ARG A 7 -0.55 -36.73 21.80
C ARG A 7 -0.11 -35.43 22.47
N ARG A 8 0.29 -35.61 23.73
CA ARG A 8 0.81 -34.63 24.67
C ARG A 8 2.16 -34.05 24.24
N ALA A 9 2.39 -32.86 24.79
CA ALA A 9 3.66 -32.18 24.99
C ALA A 9 4.80 -33.11 25.46
N ARG A 10 6.01 -32.82 24.99
CA ARG A 10 7.26 -33.25 25.61
C ARG A 10 8.14 -32.02 25.85
N ALA A 11 8.44 -31.80 27.12
CA ALA A 11 9.32 -30.77 27.64
C ALA A 11 10.79 -31.06 27.29
N GLY A 12 11.55 -29.99 27.08
CA GLY A 12 13.00 -29.95 27.17
C GLY A 12 13.37 -28.57 27.73
N GLY A 13 13.53 -28.49 29.05
CA GLY A 13 13.90 -27.28 29.77
C GLY A 13 15.37 -27.29 30.21
N SER A 14 15.96 -26.11 30.27
CA SER A 14 16.97 -25.72 31.25
C SER A 14 16.82 -24.22 31.54
N PRO A 15 17.20 -23.77 32.74
CA PRO A 15 16.24 -23.19 33.67
C PRO A 15 16.21 -21.66 33.57
N ALA A 16 15.02 -21.11 33.29
CA ALA A 16 14.74 -19.72 33.60
C ALA A 16 14.53 -19.62 35.11
N GLU A 17 15.48 -18.95 35.76
CA GLU A 17 15.38 -18.47 37.13
C GLU A 17 13.99 -17.89 37.38
N ALA A 18 13.33 -18.40 38.43
CA ALA A 18 11.95 -18.07 38.75
C ALA A 18 11.76 -16.54 38.83
N PRO A 19 10.74 -15.96 38.18
CA PRO A 19 10.40 -14.56 38.41
C PRO A 19 9.97 -14.44 39.88
N LYS A 20 10.79 -13.73 40.67
CA LYS A 20 10.43 -13.36 42.04
C LYS A 20 9.06 -12.67 42.02
N PRO A 21 8.18 -12.96 42.99
CA PRO A 21 6.82 -12.44 42.98
C PRO A 21 6.83 -10.91 43.03
N VAL A 22 6.00 -10.34 42.16
CA VAL A 22 5.64 -8.92 42.12
C VAL A 22 5.15 -8.52 43.51
N ARG A 23 5.88 -7.63 44.20
CA ARG A 23 5.35 -6.92 45.38
C ARG A 23 4.23 -5.99 44.90
N PRO A 24 3.03 -6.04 45.47
CA PRO A 24 2.02 -5.02 45.21
C PRO A 24 2.19 -3.84 46.17
N ARG A 25 2.02 -2.62 45.60
CA ARG A 25 1.77 -1.28 46.21
C ARG A 25 2.92 -0.53 46.90
N PRO A 26 2.85 0.83 46.89
CA PRO A 26 3.13 1.56 48.12
C PRO A 26 2.16 2.74 48.38
N PRO A 27 1.16 2.60 49.27
CA PRO A 27 0.71 3.73 50.10
C PRO A 27 1.86 4.29 50.98
N ALA A 28 2.92 3.49 51.20
CA ALA A 28 4.11 3.86 51.98
C ALA A 28 4.99 4.95 51.34
N LEU A 29 5.08 5.04 50.00
CA LEU A 29 5.92 6.05 49.32
C LEU A 29 5.27 7.44 49.37
N VAL A 30 3.96 7.51 49.19
CA VAL A 30 3.19 8.75 49.35
C VAL A 30 3.32 9.29 50.78
N GLU A 31 3.16 8.43 51.79
CA GLU A 31 3.35 8.80 53.20
C GLU A 31 4.80 9.21 53.52
N ARG A 32 5.80 8.56 52.90
CA ARG A 32 7.22 8.91 53.07
C ARG A 32 7.57 10.24 52.40
N LEU A 33 7.06 10.51 51.20
CA LEU A 33 7.23 11.81 50.53
C LEU A 33 6.50 12.95 51.27
N ALA A 34 5.31 12.69 51.82
CA ALA A 34 4.61 13.66 52.65
C ALA A 34 5.37 13.99 53.94
N ARG A 35 6.05 13.00 54.54
CA ARG A 35 6.93 13.20 55.70
C ARG A 35 8.18 14.01 55.35
N ILE A 36 8.85 13.69 54.25
CA ILE A 36 10.01 14.44 53.74
C ILE A 36 9.62 15.91 53.46
N ALA A 37 8.45 16.13 52.85
CA ALA A 37 7.94 17.47 52.57
C ALA A 37 7.55 18.26 53.84
N ALA A 38 7.28 17.58 54.96
CA ALA A 38 6.92 18.21 56.23
C ALA A 38 8.14 18.50 57.13
N GLU A 39 9.20 17.70 57.04
CA GLU A 39 10.38 17.76 57.92
C GLU A 39 11.51 18.65 57.37
N THR A 40 11.53 18.95 56.07
CA THR A 40 12.66 19.62 55.40
C THR A 40 12.18 20.78 54.52
N ALA A 41 13.04 21.80 54.32
CA ALA A 41 12.72 22.89 53.40
C ALA A 41 12.55 22.36 51.95
N PRO A 42 11.64 22.91 51.12
CA PRO A 42 11.28 22.33 49.81
C PRO A 42 12.43 22.24 48.80
N GLU A 43 13.52 23.00 48.98
CA GLU A 43 14.73 22.94 48.14
C GLU A 43 15.63 21.77 48.55
N GLU A 44 15.74 21.51 49.86
CA GLU A 44 16.54 20.43 50.45
C GLU A 44 15.77 19.09 50.47
N ALA A 45 14.46 19.11 50.25
CA ALA A 45 13.59 17.93 50.20
C ALA A 45 13.65 17.15 48.86
N LEU A 46 14.18 17.76 47.79
CA LEU A 46 14.15 17.18 46.44
C LEU A 46 15.09 15.97 46.27
N GLU A 47 16.25 15.99 46.90
CA GLU A 47 17.24 14.90 46.84
C GLU A 47 16.80 13.67 47.67
N PRO A 48 16.35 13.82 48.94
CA PRO A 48 15.73 12.71 49.68
C PRO A 48 14.48 12.13 49.00
N ALA A 49 13.69 12.97 48.33
CA ALA A 49 12.53 12.52 47.58
C ALA A 49 12.89 11.71 46.33
N LEU A 50 13.92 12.12 45.58
CA LEU A 50 14.47 11.34 44.46
C LEU A 50 15.00 9.99 44.93
N GLN A 51 15.71 9.96 46.05
CA GLN A 51 16.24 8.73 46.64
C GLN A 51 15.12 7.75 47.04
N ALA A 52 14.03 8.25 47.67
CA ALA A 52 12.87 7.43 48.02
C ALA A 52 12.18 6.82 46.78
N VAL A 53 12.12 7.55 45.66
CA VAL A 53 11.57 7.05 44.38
C VAL A 53 12.46 5.96 43.77
N LEU A 54 13.78 6.11 43.85
CA LEU A 54 14.72 5.11 43.33
C LEU A 54 14.68 3.80 44.12
N GLU A 55 14.61 3.89 45.45
CA GLU A 55 14.50 2.72 46.35
C GLU A 55 13.23 1.90 46.07
N GLU A 56 12.09 2.57 45.89
CA GLU A 56 10.79 1.91 45.67
C GLU A 56 10.63 1.40 44.23
N SER A 57 11.17 2.12 43.23
CA SER A 57 11.12 1.68 41.82
C SER A 57 12.16 0.59 41.49
N GLY A 58 13.15 0.41 42.37
CA GLY A 58 14.27 -0.52 42.20
C GLY A 58 15.22 -0.12 41.06
N VAL A 59 15.31 1.17 40.78
CA VAL A 59 16.07 1.76 39.67
C VAL A 59 17.46 2.17 40.18
N HIS A 60 18.49 2.04 39.33
CA HIS A 60 19.88 2.22 39.75
C HIS A 60 20.33 3.68 39.83
N ALA A 61 19.81 4.54 38.94
CA ALA A 61 20.13 5.95 38.93
C ALA A 61 18.93 6.79 38.48
N GLY A 62 18.88 8.05 38.92
CA GLY A 62 17.86 8.99 38.51
C GLY A 62 18.30 10.45 38.60
N ALA A 63 17.56 11.30 37.90
CA ALA A 63 17.71 12.74 37.93
C ALA A 63 16.35 13.43 37.99
N LEU A 64 16.29 14.52 38.74
CA LEU A 64 15.16 15.44 38.76
C LEU A 64 15.57 16.76 38.13
N CYS A 65 14.92 17.13 37.02
CA CYS A 65 15.18 18.38 36.31
C CYS A 65 13.99 19.33 36.42
N LEU A 66 14.23 20.58 36.78
CA LEU A 66 13.21 21.63 36.93
C LEU A 66 13.10 22.48 35.67
N PHE A 67 11.87 22.79 35.25
CA PHE A 67 11.63 23.57 34.03
C PHE A 67 11.56 25.07 34.30
N ASP A 68 12.49 25.87 33.78
CA ASP A 68 12.41 27.33 33.84
C ASP A 68 11.57 27.85 32.65
N PRO A 69 10.31 28.29 32.88
CA PRO A 69 9.43 28.74 31.79
C PRO A 69 9.89 30.06 31.17
N ARG A 70 10.69 30.88 31.88
CA ARG A 70 11.18 32.17 31.36
C ARG A 70 12.29 31.97 30.33
N GLN A 71 13.10 30.94 30.53
CA GLN A 71 14.25 30.64 29.67
C GLN A 71 14.01 29.45 28.74
N GLY A 72 12.94 28.68 28.95
CA GLY A 72 12.61 27.50 28.16
C GLY A 72 13.64 26.36 28.30
N VAL A 73 14.25 26.22 29.48
CA VAL A 73 15.31 25.22 29.75
C VAL A 73 14.95 24.32 30.93
N LEU A 74 15.42 23.08 30.90
CA LEU A 74 15.42 22.18 32.06
C LEU A 74 16.76 22.28 32.80
N ARG A 75 16.74 22.46 34.11
CA ARG A 75 17.94 22.51 34.96
C ARG A 75 17.94 21.35 35.95
N LEU A 76 19.07 20.66 36.07
CA LEU A 76 19.25 19.57 37.03
C LEU A 76 19.17 20.13 38.46
N ALA A 77 18.32 19.53 39.30
CA ALA A 77 18.08 19.97 40.68
C ALA A 77 18.36 18.88 41.72
N ALA A 78 18.23 17.61 41.35
CA ALA A 78 18.71 16.50 42.17
C ALA A 78 19.19 15.36 41.27
N GLU A 79 20.21 14.65 41.72
CA GLU A 79 20.83 13.53 41.01
C GLU A 79 21.20 12.43 41.99
N SER A 80 21.06 11.17 41.58
CA SER A 80 21.54 10.02 42.36
C SER A 80 21.97 8.92 41.39
N GLY A 81 23.19 8.43 41.54
CA GLY A 81 23.77 7.34 40.72
C GLY A 81 24.15 7.69 39.28
N LEU A 82 24.13 8.98 38.89
CA LEU A 82 24.55 9.43 37.56
C LEU A 82 26.08 9.58 37.46
N SER A 83 26.62 9.40 36.25
CA SER A 83 28.02 9.71 35.93
C SER A 83 28.23 11.21 35.67
N ASP A 84 29.47 11.68 35.78
CA ASP A 84 29.84 13.08 35.49
C ASP A 84 29.42 13.53 34.09
N GLU A 85 29.50 12.66 33.08
CA GLU A 85 29.02 12.95 31.73
C GLU A 85 27.49 13.03 31.68
N GLY A 86 26.79 12.14 32.38
CA GLY A 86 25.33 12.20 32.54
C GLY A 86 24.87 13.51 33.18
N CYS A 87 25.51 13.93 34.28
CA CYS A 87 25.22 15.20 34.93
C CYS A 87 25.52 16.39 34.02
N ARG A 88 26.63 16.39 33.26
CA ARG A 88 26.93 17.46 32.27
C ARG A 88 25.85 17.58 31.20
N ARG A 89 25.36 16.45 30.67
CA ARG A 89 24.34 16.42 29.61
C ARG A 89 22.95 16.88 30.09
N LEU A 90 22.67 16.74 31.39
CA LEU A 90 21.40 17.10 32.02
C LEU A 90 21.42 18.43 32.79
N ARG A 91 22.61 19.01 33.05
CA ARG A 91 22.78 20.24 33.87
C ARG A 91 21.93 21.40 33.38
N THR A 92 21.89 21.63 32.07
CA THR A 92 21.02 22.64 31.45
C THR A 92 20.63 22.14 30.07
N VAL A 93 19.40 21.67 29.91
CA VAL A 93 18.89 21.11 28.65
C VAL A 93 18.07 22.18 27.92
N ARG A 94 18.46 22.48 26.68
CA ARG A 94 17.80 23.44 25.80
C ARG A 94 17.45 22.78 24.47
N ARG A 95 16.28 23.11 23.92
CA ARG A 95 15.84 22.56 22.64
C ARG A 95 16.80 22.96 21.52
N GLY A 96 17.34 21.97 20.79
CA GLY A 96 18.21 22.19 19.63
C GLY A 96 19.70 22.41 19.94
N ASP A 97 20.14 22.29 21.20
CA ASP A 97 21.56 22.38 21.56
C ASP A 97 22.23 20.99 21.48
N PRO A 98 23.19 20.76 20.56
CA PRO A 98 23.86 19.47 20.38
C PRO A 98 24.76 19.05 21.56
N ALA A 99 25.10 19.97 22.47
CA ALA A 99 25.86 19.67 23.68
C ALA A 99 24.99 19.01 24.76
N THR A 100 23.67 19.13 24.68
CA THR A 100 22.72 18.68 25.71
C THR A 100 21.90 17.49 25.22
N TRP A 101 21.27 16.75 26.15
CA TRP A 101 20.35 15.68 25.78
C TRP A 101 18.91 16.17 25.91
N ASP A 102 18.25 16.44 24.79
CA ASP A 102 16.98 17.16 24.69
C ASP A 102 15.72 16.31 24.98
N MET A 103 15.87 14.99 25.04
CA MET A 103 14.77 14.05 25.23
C MET A 103 13.89 14.32 26.48
N PRO A 104 14.44 14.67 27.65
CA PRO A 104 13.62 15.01 28.83
C PRO A 104 12.78 16.28 28.63
N LEU A 105 13.32 17.29 27.94
CA LEU A 105 12.59 18.53 27.64
C LEU A 105 11.51 18.26 26.59
N HIS A 106 11.80 17.42 25.61
CA HIS A 106 10.84 17.00 24.60
C HIS A 106 9.66 16.21 25.21
N GLY A 107 9.93 15.31 26.18
CA GLY A 107 8.90 14.60 26.95
C GLY A 107 7.98 15.53 27.73
N LEU A 108 8.57 16.54 28.38
CA LEU A 108 7.82 17.53 29.13
C LEU A 108 6.91 18.39 28.24
N MET A 109 7.43 18.93 27.14
CA MET A 109 6.66 19.80 26.24
C MET A 109 5.51 19.07 25.54
N ASN A 110 5.65 17.77 25.29
CA ASN A 110 4.61 16.95 24.66
C ASN A 110 3.66 16.31 25.69
N GLY A 111 3.92 16.46 27.00
CA GLY A 111 3.16 15.83 28.07
C GLY A 111 3.17 14.30 28.04
N ARG A 112 4.23 13.69 27.49
CA ARG A 112 4.33 12.23 27.31
C ARG A 112 5.61 11.67 27.93
N ALA A 113 5.48 10.57 28.65
CA ALA A 113 6.63 9.82 29.14
C ALA A 113 7.31 9.08 27.97
N TYR A 114 8.63 9.26 27.83
CA TYR A 114 9.43 8.53 26.86
C TYR A 114 10.13 7.36 27.54
N LEU A 115 9.77 6.15 27.13
CA LEU A 115 10.45 4.92 27.56
C LEU A 115 11.38 4.45 26.46
N ILE A 116 12.69 4.49 26.72
CA ILE A 116 13.72 4.05 25.78
C ILE A 116 14.19 2.66 26.20
N GLU A 117 13.69 1.64 25.49
CA GLU A 117 14.15 0.26 25.66
C GLU A 117 15.49 0.02 24.95
N SER A 118 16.27 -0.93 25.46
CA SER A 118 17.61 -1.23 24.95
C SER A 118 18.52 0.01 24.91
N ALA A 119 18.43 0.87 25.92
CA ALA A 119 19.09 2.17 25.94
C ALA A 119 20.62 2.10 25.76
N ALA A 120 21.29 1.03 26.20
CA ALA A 120 22.71 0.79 25.93
C ALA A 120 23.08 0.67 24.42
N ARG A 121 22.11 0.33 23.55
CA ARG A 121 22.30 0.20 22.09
C ARG A 121 21.75 1.39 21.31
N ASN A 122 21.10 2.35 21.99
CA ASN A 122 20.48 3.49 21.34
C ASN A 122 21.49 4.63 21.17
N ARG A 123 21.79 5.00 19.92
CA ARG A 123 22.73 6.08 19.56
C ARG A 123 22.36 7.45 20.16
N TYR A 124 21.08 7.67 20.47
CA TYR A 124 20.57 8.94 20.99
C TYR A 124 20.58 9.05 22.52
N VAL A 125 20.96 7.99 23.25
CA VAL A 125 21.07 8.02 24.70
C VAL A 125 22.52 8.27 25.09
N PRO A 126 22.84 9.36 25.82
CA PRO A 126 24.19 9.60 26.29
C PRO A 126 24.59 8.58 27.37
N ARG A 127 25.88 8.52 27.71
CA ARG A 127 26.38 7.69 28.82
C ARG A 127 25.94 8.31 30.15
N LEU A 128 24.72 7.99 30.59
CA LEU A 128 24.13 8.54 31.81
C LEU A 128 24.79 7.98 33.08
N ILE A 129 25.27 6.73 33.05
CA ILE A 129 26.01 6.07 34.14
C ILE A 129 27.33 5.50 33.61
N GLU A 130 28.29 5.20 34.51
CA GLU A 130 29.60 4.65 34.13
C GLU A 130 29.48 3.29 33.46
N ALA A 131 28.62 2.41 33.97
CA ALA A 131 28.32 1.09 33.41
C ALA A 131 27.29 1.16 32.26
N ALA A 132 27.51 2.02 31.26
CA ALA A 132 26.54 2.30 30.18
C ALA A 132 26.08 1.05 29.40
N ALA A 133 26.92 0.01 29.28
CA ALA A 133 26.57 -1.25 28.62
C ALA A 133 25.51 -2.08 29.37
N SER A 134 25.35 -1.84 30.67
CA SER A 134 24.40 -2.54 31.55
C SER A 134 23.01 -1.90 31.57
N VAL A 135 22.85 -0.72 30.95
CA VAL A 135 21.58 0.02 30.93
C VAL A 135 20.57 -0.68 30.02
N ARG A 136 19.42 -1.07 30.59
CA ARG A 136 18.33 -1.72 29.86
C ARG A 136 17.29 -0.72 29.39
N THR A 137 16.85 0.16 30.28
CA THR A 137 15.78 1.11 29.98
C THR A 137 16.06 2.47 30.60
N VAL A 138 15.80 3.53 29.86
CA VAL A 138 15.79 4.90 30.38
C VAL A 138 14.40 5.48 30.18
N ALA A 139 13.80 5.98 31.25
CA ALA A 139 12.49 6.63 31.22
C ALA A 139 12.64 8.13 31.49
N CYS A 140 12.10 8.97 30.61
CA CYS A 140 11.95 10.41 30.82
C CYS A 140 10.47 10.69 31.09
N VAL A 141 10.12 10.97 32.33
CA VAL A 141 8.73 11.11 32.78
C VAL A 141 8.44 12.58 33.04
N PRO A 142 7.38 13.17 32.44
CA PRO A 142 7.02 14.57 32.68
C PRO A 142 6.38 14.74 34.06
N LEU A 143 6.74 15.82 34.75
CA LEU A 143 6.13 16.25 36.01
C LEU A 143 5.32 17.52 35.73
N ASN A 144 4.01 17.42 35.87
CA ASN A 144 3.07 18.52 35.64
C ASN A 144 2.26 18.79 36.91
N ALA A 145 2.13 20.06 37.29
CA ALA A 145 1.19 20.49 38.33
C ALA A 145 -0.07 21.01 37.63
N GLY A 146 -1.08 20.13 37.48
CA GLY A 146 -2.23 20.41 36.63
C GLY A 146 -1.79 20.58 35.16
N PRO A 147 -2.20 21.64 34.44
CA PRO A 147 -1.78 21.89 33.05
C PRO A 147 -0.36 22.49 32.93
N ALA A 148 0.28 22.88 34.03
CA ALA A 148 1.57 23.57 33.99
C ALA A 148 2.76 22.57 34.03
N PRO A 149 3.73 22.65 33.09
CA PRO A 149 4.94 21.83 33.13
C PRO A 149 5.88 22.32 34.23
N VAL A 150 6.25 21.42 35.15
CA VAL A 150 7.04 21.73 36.33
C VAL A 150 8.46 21.15 36.24
N GLY A 151 8.63 19.99 35.62
CA GLY A 151 9.94 19.37 35.46
C GLY A 151 9.90 18.02 34.76
N SER A 152 11.04 17.32 34.71
CA SER A 152 11.12 15.96 34.20
C SER A 152 11.92 15.09 35.16
N LEU A 153 11.40 13.89 35.44
CA LEU A 153 12.06 12.83 36.19
C LEU A 153 12.69 11.84 35.21
N ILE A 154 14.00 11.63 35.33
CA ILE A 154 14.76 10.67 34.53
C ILE A 154 15.07 9.45 35.42
N LEU A 155 14.74 8.25 34.94
CA LEU A 155 14.99 6.99 35.62
C LEU A 155 15.84 6.07 34.72
N VAL A 156 16.93 5.52 35.26
CA VAL A 156 17.88 4.67 34.53
C VAL A 156 17.95 3.28 35.18
N ALA A 157 17.36 2.28 34.52
CA ALA A 157 17.39 0.91 35.01
C ALA A 157 18.48 0.09 34.31
N VAL A 158 19.22 -0.68 35.13
CA VAL A 158 20.30 -1.57 34.68
C VAL A 158 19.88 -3.03 34.87
N ALA A 159 20.47 -3.93 34.08
CA ALA A 159 20.17 -5.36 34.15
C ALA A 159 20.38 -5.91 35.59
N PRO A 160 19.49 -6.79 36.09
CA PRO A 160 18.38 -7.44 35.39
C PRO A 160 17.06 -6.64 35.35
N ARG A 161 17.00 -5.44 35.95
CA ARG A 161 15.78 -4.62 35.99
C ARG A 161 15.56 -3.89 34.66
N SER A 162 14.31 -3.89 34.19
CA SER A 162 13.81 -3.05 33.09
C SER A 162 12.51 -2.38 33.50
N LEU A 163 12.35 -1.10 33.15
CA LEU A 163 11.10 -0.36 33.33
C LEU A 163 10.18 -0.60 32.14
N GLY A 164 8.93 -0.97 32.40
CA GLY A 164 7.87 -1.05 31.39
C GLY A 164 6.77 -0.02 31.64
N GLU A 165 5.81 0.10 30.73
CA GLU A 165 4.68 1.04 30.88
C GLU A 165 3.87 0.82 32.18
N ARG A 166 3.79 -0.43 32.65
CA ARG A 166 3.10 -0.75 33.92
C ARG A 166 3.82 -0.15 35.14
N ASP A 167 5.15 -0.06 35.10
CA ASP A 167 5.94 0.57 36.16
C ASP A 167 5.74 2.09 36.15
N ILE A 168 5.67 2.70 34.96
CA ILE A 168 5.41 4.15 34.83
C ILE A 168 3.99 4.52 35.30
N ARG A 169 2.98 3.73 34.92
CA ARG A 169 1.59 3.89 35.42
C ARG A 169 1.47 3.72 36.93
N ALA A 170 2.28 2.85 37.53
CA ALA A 170 2.29 2.66 39.00
C ALA A 170 2.89 3.87 39.75
N LEU A 171 3.76 4.65 39.10
CA LEU A 171 4.36 5.86 39.67
C LEU A 171 3.46 7.10 39.51
N GLU A 172 2.48 7.09 38.62
CA GLU A 172 1.61 8.23 38.28
C GLU A 172 1.00 8.98 39.48
N PRO A 173 0.47 8.30 40.53
CA PRO A 173 -0.05 8.99 41.71
C PRO A 173 1.04 9.75 42.50
N VAL A 174 2.27 9.23 42.51
CA VAL A 174 3.42 9.76 43.25
C VAL A 174 4.05 10.96 42.53
N LEU A 175 3.97 10.98 41.19
CA LEU A 175 4.47 12.08 40.36
C LEU A 175 3.70 13.38 40.60
N GLY A 176 2.40 13.29 40.93
CA GLY A 176 1.58 14.44 41.31
C GLY A 176 2.02 15.09 42.62
N ASP A 177 2.43 14.30 43.62
CA ASP A 177 2.96 14.81 44.89
C ASP A 177 4.34 15.48 44.72
N LEU A 178 5.22 14.89 43.92
CA LEU A 178 6.51 15.47 43.55
C LEU A 178 6.32 16.80 42.80
N ALA A 179 5.36 16.89 41.87
CA ALA A 179 5.07 18.12 41.15
C ALA A 179 4.55 19.24 42.08
N ARG A 180 3.69 18.91 43.06
CA ARG A 180 3.21 19.85 44.08
C ARG A 180 4.33 20.35 44.99
N MET A 181 5.23 19.47 45.40
CA MET A 181 6.39 19.85 46.22
C MET A 181 7.31 20.82 45.48
N ILE A 182 7.57 20.58 44.19
CA ILE A 182 8.37 21.49 43.35
C ILE A 182 7.67 22.85 43.16
N GLU A 183 6.34 22.86 43.05
CA GLU A 183 5.57 24.10 42.95
C GLU A 183 5.63 24.92 44.26
N ALA A 184 5.64 24.26 45.42
CA ALA A 184 5.85 24.92 46.71
C ALA A 184 7.25 25.57 46.81
N THR A 185 8.27 24.97 46.19
CA THR A 185 9.61 25.55 46.02
C THR A 185 9.58 26.83 45.17
N ARG A 186 8.70 26.91 44.16
CA ARG A 186 8.57 28.08 43.26
C ARG A 186 7.78 29.26 43.83
N ARG A 187 6.89 29.03 44.80
CA ARG A 187 5.95 30.05 45.33
C ARG A 187 6.48 30.89 46.50
N ARG A 188 7.71 30.69 46.99
CA ARG A 188 8.25 31.48 48.12
C ARG A 188 8.81 32.84 47.66
N PRO A 189 8.37 33.97 48.23
CA PRO A 189 9.00 35.28 48.03
C PRO A 189 10.29 35.37 48.85
N ARG A 190 11.37 35.91 48.24
CA ARG A 190 12.48 36.52 48.99
C ARG A 190 11.90 37.66 49.84
N GLY A 191 12.23 37.66 51.13
CA GLY A 191 11.61 38.50 52.14
C GLY A 191 11.71 40.00 51.90
N THR A 192 10.69 40.72 52.34
CA THR A 192 10.69 42.16 52.58
C THR A 192 10.06 42.43 53.93
N GLU A 193 10.79 43.24 54.68
CA GLU A 193 10.59 43.66 56.05
C GLU A 193 9.26 44.42 56.27
N THR A 194 8.73 44.29 57.48
CA THR A 194 7.74 45.18 58.09
C THR A 194 8.26 46.63 58.11
N PRO A 195 7.39 47.65 58.03
CA PRO A 195 7.13 48.39 59.27
C PRO A 195 5.66 48.84 59.47
N ALA A 196 5.35 49.08 60.74
CA ALA A 196 4.14 49.67 61.28
C ALA A 196 4.18 51.22 61.22
N GLY A 197 3.00 51.86 61.30
CA GLY A 197 2.87 53.28 61.65
C GLY A 197 1.63 54.00 61.07
N SER A 198 0.64 54.25 61.92
CA SER A 198 -0.53 55.13 61.71
C SER A 198 -0.19 56.58 62.16
N PRO A 199 -1.07 57.61 62.11
CA PRO A 199 -1.98 58.13 61.06
C PRO A 199 -1.92 59.69 60.90
N ALA A 200 -2.88 60.24 60.13
CA ALA A 200 -3.48 61.60 60.19
C ALA A 200 -3.00 62.67 59.18
N THR A 201 -3.89 63.20 58.34
CA THR A 201 -4.70 64.42 58.62
C THR A 201 -5.57 64.82 57.41
N SER A 202 -6.53 65.70 57.73
CA SER A 202 -7.74 66.15 57.04
C SER A 202 -7.54 67.17 55.89
N ALA A 203 -8.59 67.27 55.05
CA ALA A 203 -9.13 68.45 54.35
C ALA A 203 -8.84 68.64 52.85
N ALA A 204 -9.89 68.48 52.00
CA ALA A 204 -10.20 69.34 50.84
C ALA A 204 -11.49 68.86 50.10
N THR A 205 -12.67 69.22 50.58
CA THR A 205 -13.98 68.70 50.12
C THR A 205 -14.59 69.33 48.85
N ALA A 206 -13.80 69.95 47.96
CA ALA A 206 -14.31 70.43 46.66
C ALA A 206 -13.62 69.82 45.42
N GLY A 207 -12.33 69.44 45.52
CA GLY A 207 -11.63 68.69 44.46
C GLY A 207 -11.90 67.18 44.49
N LEU A 208 -12.30 66.65 45.65
CA LEU A 208 -12.61 65.23 45.85
C LEU A 208 -13.85 64.77 45.07
N VAL A 209 -14.81 65.65 44.79
CA VAL A 209 -16.03 65.29 44.04
C VAL A 209 -15.72 65.06 42.55
N ALA A 210 -14.95 65.95 41.91
CA ALA A 210 -14.54 65.77 40.51
C ALA A 210 -13.58 64.58 40.31
N VAL A 211 -12.70 64.33 41.28
CA VAL A 211 -11.82 63.14 41.27
C VAL A 211 -12.63 61.86 41.49
N ARG A 212 -13.59 61.87 42.43
CA ARG A 212 -14.49 60.75 42.67
C ARG A 212 -15.35 60.44 41.45
N ASP A 213 -15.94 61.45 40.80
CA ASP A 213 -16.80 61.24 39.63
C ASP A 213 -15.99 60.71 38.43
N ARG A 214 -14.72 61.12 38.30
CA ARG A 214 -13.77 60.55 37.31
C ARG A 214 -13.41 59.09 37.62
N LEU A 215 -13.14 58.78 38.88
CA LEU A 215 -12.85 57.42 39.34
C LEU A 215 -14.07 56.50 39.23
N LEU A 216 -15.28 57.03 39.43
CA LEU A 216 -16.53 56.28 39.23
C LEU A 216 -16.76 55.99 37.73
N ALA A 217 -16.55 56.95 36.85
CA ALA A 217 -16.63 56.73 35.40
C ALA A 217 -15.56 55.72 34.90
N GLU A 218 -14.35 55.77 35.48
CA GLU A 218 -13.29 54.80 35.21
C GLU A 218 -13.63 53.41 35.76
N HIS A 219 -14.23 53.32 36.95
CA HIS A 219 -14.71 52.06 37.53
C HIS A 219 -15.88 51.46 36.74
N GLU A 220 -16.83 52.27 36.25
CA GLU A 220 -17.93 51.83 35.39
C GLU A 220 -17.42 51.29 34.05
N ARG A 221 -16.43 51.98 33.45
CA ARG A 221 -15.75 51.51 32.24
C ARG A 221 -15.03 50.18 32.49
N LEU A 222 -14.31 50.04 33.61
CA LEU A 222 -13.62 48.80 33.99
C LEU A 222 -14.62 47.66 34.23
N ALA A 223 -15.75 47.93 34.87
CA ALA A 223 -16.81 46.93 35.06
C ALA A 223 -17.37 46.45 33.72
N ALA A 224 -17.61 47.35 32.77
CA ALA A 224 -18.08 47.01 31.42
C ALA A 224 -17.04 46.18 30.62
N GLU A 225 -15.75 46.53 30.70
CA GLU A 225 -14.67 45.78 30.04
C GLU A 225 -14.49 44.38 30.65
N LEU A 226 -14.62 44.23 31.97
CA LEU A 226 -14.50 42.96 32.68
C LEU A 226 -15.73 42.06 32.44
N GLU A 227 -16.93 42.64 32.32
CA GLU A 227 -18.11 41.93 31.84
C GLU A 227 -17.97 41.50 30.37
N GLY A 228 -17.38 42.33 29.52
CA GLY A 228 -17.03 41.96 28.14
C GLY A 228 -16.11 40.74 28.08
N ALA A 229 -15.03 40.76 28.86
CA ALA A 229 -14.08 39.65 28.96
C ALA A 229 -14.73 38.35 29.48
N ARG A 230 -15.65 38.45 30.46
CA ARG A 230 -16.42 37.30 30.95
C ARG A 230 -17.34 36.72 29.88
N ARG A 231 -18.07 37.58 29.15
CA ARG A 231 -18.94 37.14 28.04
C ARG A 231 -18.16 36.42 26.94
N VAL A 232 -16.97 36.91 26.59
CA VAL A 232 -16.09 36.26 25.61
C VAL A 232 -15.62 34.89 26.13
N ALA A 233 -15.20 34.80 27.39
CA ALA A 233 -14.78 33.54 28.00
C ALA A 233 -15.92 32.50 28.11
N ASP A 234 -17.13 32.95 28.45
CA ASP A 234 -18.33 32.12 28.53
C ASP A 234 -18.77 31.59 27.15
N GLN A 235 -18.46 32.31 26.06
CA GLN A 235 -18.77 31.89 24.68
C GLN A 235 -17.72 30.93 24.09
N VAL A 236 -16.43 31.09 24.42
CA VAL A 236 -15.36 30.22 23.91
C VAL A 236 -15.51 28.77 24.39
N THR A 237 -15.86 28.57 25.65
CA THR A 237 -15.97 27.23 26.26
C THR A 237 -16.97 26.30 25.53
N PRO A 238 -18.26 26.66 25.31
CA PRO A 238 -19.18 25.79 24.59
C PRO A 238 -18.80 25.59 23.11
N LEU A 239 -18.22 26.60 22.45
CA LEU A 239 -17.78 26.48 21.05
C LEU A 239 -16.58 25.52 20.89
N THR A 240 -15.65 25.50 21.85
CA THR A 240 -14.54 24.54 21.85
C THR A 240 -15.01 23.10 22.07
N VAL A 241 -16.05 22.89 22.90
CA VAL A 241 -16.70 21.58 23.08
C VAL A 241 -17.40 21.15 21.78
N ALA A 242 -18.18 22.03 21.15
CA ALA A 242 -18.84 21.76 19.88
C ALA A 242 -17.84 21.46 18.75
N LEU A 243 -16.70 22.18 18.70
CA LEU A 243 -15.61 21.91 17.77
C LEU A 243 -15.03 20.50 17.96
N ALA A 244 -14.78 20.10 19.20
CA ALA A 244 -14.29 18.76 19.51
C ALA A 244 -15.28 17.66 19.13
N GLU A 245 -16.59 17.89 19.28
CA GLU A 245 -17.64 16.97 18.84
C GLU A 245 -17.73 16.86 17.32
N ALA A 246 -17.64 17.99 16.61
CA ALA A 246 -17.59 18.03 15.14
C ALA A 246 -16.35 17.30 14.60
N GLU A 247 -15.19 17.46 15.24
CA GLU A 247 -13.96 16.75 14.87
C GLU A 247 -14.08 15.23 15.08
N ARG A 248 -14.73 14.78 16.16
CA ARG A 248 -15.05 13.35 16.38
C ARG A 248 -16.05 12.82 15.37
N ALA A 249 -17.08 13.58 15.01
CA ALA A 249 -18.05 13.20 13.98
C ALA A 249 -17.37 13.05 12.61
N ARG A 250 -16.52 14.00 12.23
CA ARG A 250 -15.70 13.95 11.01
C ARG A 250 -14.77 12.73 10.99
N ALA A 251 -14.11 12.42 12.11
CA ALA A 251 -13.24 11.26 12.22
C ALA A 251 -14.01 9.94 11.97
N ARG A 252 -15.21 9.80 12.55
CA ARG A 252 -16.09 8.63 12.33
C ARG A 252 -16.51 8.49 10.87
N LEU A 253 -16.91 9.58 10.21
CA LEU A 253 -17.27 9.54 8.79
C LEU A 253 -16.06 9.23 7.88
N ALA A 254 -14.88 9.77 8.21
CA ALA A 254 -13.66 9.48 7.47
C ALA A 254 -13.29 7.99 7.57
N GLU A 255 -13.44 7.39 8.76
CA GLU A 255 -13.24 5.95 8.97
C GLU A 255 -14.26 5.12 8.19
N ALA A 256 -15.55 5.51 8.20
CA ALA A 256 -16.60 4.84 7.44
C ALA A 256 -16.34 4.89 5.92
N LEU A 257 -15.86 6.03 5.40
CA LEU A 257 -15.46 6.16 3.99
C LEU A 257 -14.22 5.32 3.66
N GLY A 258 -13.28 5.21 4.60
CA GLY A 258 -12.14 4.31 4.49
C GLY A 258 -12.57 2.84 4.38
N ALA A 259 -13.47 2.40 5.26
CA ALA A 259 -14.07 1.05 5.22
C ALA A 259 -14.84 0.81 3.92
N ALA A 260 -15.67 1.75 3.49
CA ALA A 260 -16.39 1.67 2.21
C ALA A 260 -15.45 1.63 1.00
N ALA A 261 -14.30 2.33 1.04
CA ALA A 261 -13.28 2.23 0.00
C ALA A 261 -12.62 0.83 -0.03
N THR A 262 -12.36 0.22 1.12
CA THR A 262 -11.84 -1.16 1.18
C THR A 262 -12.85 -2.17 0.64
N GLU A 263 -14.13 -2.07 1.04
CA GLU A 263 -15.20 -2.93 0.52
C GLU A 263 -15.35 -2.78 -1.00
N ARG A 264 -15.32 -1.54 -1.53
CA ARG A 264 -15.35 -1.31 -2.98
C ARG A 264 -14.17 -1.95 -3.70
N SER A 265 -12.98 -1.91 -3.11
CA SER A 265 -11.82 -2.60 -3.70
C SER A 265 -11.98 -4.12 -3.70
N GLU A 266 -12.62 -4.70 -2.68
CA GLU A 266 -12.91 -6.13 -2.62
C GLU A 266 -14.00 -6.52 -3.61
N GLN A 267 -15.07 -5.72 -3.72
CA GLN A 267 -16.11 -5.88 -4.72
C GLN A 267 -15.56 -5.80 -6.14
N ALA A 268 -14.69 -4.82 -6.43
CA ALA A 268 -14.04 -4.69 -7.73
C ALA A 268 -13.20 -5.93 -8.08
N ARG A 269 -12.51 -6.52 -7.10
CA ARG A 269 -11.81 -7.81 -7.30
C ARG A 269 -12.79 -8.94 -7.56
N GLY A 270 -13.90 -9.00 -6.82
CA GLY A 270 -14.98 -9.97 -7.04
C GLY A 270 -15.60 -9.87 -8.45
N VAL A 271 -15.90 -8.66 -8.91
CA VAL A 271 -16.39 -8.41 -10.27
C VAL A 271 -15.36 -8.87 -11.31
N ALA A 272 -14.09 -8.50 -11.15
CA ALA A 272 -13.03 -8.95 -12.07
C ALA A 272 -12.92 -10.50 -12.11
N THR A 273 -13.09 -11.18 -10.98
CA THR A 273 -13.09 -12.65 -10.95
C THR A 273 -14.30 -13.25 -11.66
N LEU A 274 -15.49 -12.65 -11.54
CA LEU A 274 -16.68 -13.10 -12.24
C LEU A 274 -16.59 -12.81 -13.75
N GLU A 275 -16.00 -11.69 -14.16
CA GLU A 275 -15.74 -11.36 -15.57
C GLU A 275 -14.74 -12.33 -16.20
N ALA A 276 -13.67 -12.68 -15.48
CA ALA A 276 -12.71 -13.69 -15.91
C ALA A 276 -13.39 -15.06 -16.08
N ALA A 277 -14.16 -15.50 -15.07
CA ALA A 277 -14.90 -16.76 -15.14
C ALA A 277 -15.93 -16.78 -16.29
N ARG A 278 -16.59 -15.64 -16.55
CA ARG A 278 -17.51 -15.50 -17.68
C ARG A 278 -16.76 -15.63 -19.01
N THR A 279 -15.59 -15.00 -19.13
CA THR A 279 -14.78 -15.05 -20.35
C THR A 279 -14.29 -16.48 -20.62
N GLU A 280 -13.84 -17.18 -19.58
CA GLU A 280 -13.49 -18.60 -19.65
C GLU A 280 -14.68 -19.46 -20.07
N ALA A 281 -15.85 -19.26 -19.45
CA ALA A 281 -17.07 -19.97 -19.83
C ALA A 281 -17.51 -19.69 -21.28
N GLN A 282 -17.28 -18.47 -21.78
CA GLN A 282 -17.52 -18.10 -23.18
C GLN A 282 -16.57 -18.87 -24.13
N GLN A 283 -15.28 -18.94 -23.82
CA GLN A 283 -14.31 -19.71 -24.59
C GLN A 283 -14.68 -21.21 -24.61
N LEU A 284 -15.08 -21.75 -23.46
CA LEU A 284 -15.54 -23.14 -23.36
C LEU A 284 -16.83 -23.40 -24.17
N SER A 285 -17.77 -22.45 -24.19
CA SER A 285 -18.98 -22.57 -25.03
C SER A 285 -18.63 -22.47 -26.52
N GLU A 286 -17.72 -21.59 -26.92
CA GLU A 286 -17.27 -21.50 -28.32
C GLU A 286 -16.58 -22.78 -28.77
N ALA A 287 -15.71 -23.37 -27.93
CA ALA A 287 -15.10 -24.67 -28.17
C ALA A 287 -16.17 -25.78 -28.27
N ALA A 288 -17.12 -25.83 -27.33
CA ALA A 288 -18.22 -26.80 -27.36
C ALA A 288 -19.12 -26.66 -28.59
N ARG A 289 -19.37 -25.43 -29.06
CA ARG A 289 -20.11 -25.18 -30.32
C ARG A 289 -19.34 -25.66 -31.54
N ALA A 290 -18.03 -25.44 -31.58
CA ALA A 290 -17.17 -25.96 -32.64
C ALA A 290 -17.16 -27.50 -32.66
N GLU A 291 -17.04 -28.13 -31.48
CA GLU A 291 -17.16 -29.58 -31.33
C GLU A 291 -18.53 -30.10 -31.79
N LEU A 292 -19.63 -29.44 -31.41
CA LEU A 292 -20.97 -29.79 -31.86
C LEU A 292 -21.13 -29.65 -33.38
N ALA A 293 -20.56 -28.61 -33.99
CA ALA A 293 -20.57 -28.44 -35.44
C ALA A 293 -19.80 -29.58 -36.13
N SER A 294 -18.62 -29.93 -35.62
CA SER A 294 -17.82 -31.05 -36.11
C SER A 294 -18.55 -32.40 -35.92
N ALA A 295 -19.18 -32.62 -34.77
CA ALA A 295 -19.96 -33.83 -34.50
C ALA A 295 -21.16 -33.93 -35.45
N ARG A 296 -21.85 -32.83 -35.73
CA ARG A 296 -22.95 -32.80 -36.71
C ARG A 296 -22.47 -33.10 -38.12
N GLN A 297 -21.34 -32.54 -38.53
CA GLN A 297 -20.76 -32.81 -39.85
C GLN A 297 -20.38 -34.30 -39.98
N THR A 298 -19.62 -34.82 -39.04
CA THR A 298 -19.22 -36.25 -39.03
C THR A 298 -20.43 -37.19 -38.97
N ALA A 299 -21.46 -36.86 -38.18
CA ALA A 299 -22.70 -37.62 -38.14
C ALA A 299 -23.50 -37.52 -39.45
N ALA A 300 -23.50 -36.37 -40.14
CA ALA A 300 -24.14 -36.22 -41.44
C ALA A 300 -23.41 -37.00 -42.53
N GLU A 301 -22.07 -36.97 -42.55
CA GLU A 301 -21.24 -37.76 -43.45
C GLU A 301 -21.42 -39.26 -43.20
N ALA A 302 -21.40 -39.70 -41.93
CA ALA A 302 -21.69 -41.08 -41.55
C ALA A 302 -23.13 -41.50 -41.93
N ALA A 303 -24.11 -40.61 -41.75
CA ALA A 303 -25.49 -40.86 -42.16
C ALA A 303 -25.65 -41.00 -43.67
N ALA A 304 -24.97 -40.16 -44.46
CA ALA A 304 -24.98 -40.29 -45.91
C ALA A 304 -24.32 -41.60 -46.37
N ALA A 305 -23.15 -41.93 -45.81
CA ALA A 305 -22.42 -43.16 -46.12
C ALA A 305 -23.22 -44.41 -45.72
N ALA A 306 -23.77 -44.43 -44.50
CA ALA A 306 -24.59 -45.53 -44.02
C ALA A 306 -25.90 -45.64 -44.80
N ALA A 307 -26.55 -44.55 -45.19
CA ALA A 307 -27.75 -44.59 -46.03
C ALA A 307 -27.46 -45.23 -47.40
N ALA A 308 -26.33 -44.89 -48.03
CA ALA A 308 -25.89 -45.51 -49.26
C ALA A 308 -25.62 -47.02 -49.09
N SER A 309 -24.86 -47.39 -48.05
CA SER A 309 -24.56 -48.80 -47.74
C SER A 309 -25.82 -49.60 -47.38
N LEU A 310 -26.72 -49.05 -46.58
CA LEU A 310 -28.00 -49.68 -46.21
C LEU A 310 -28.89 -49.88 -47.44
N ALA A 311 -28.91 -48.94 -48.39
CA ALA A 311 -29.66 -49.09 -49.63
C ALA A 311 -29.09 -50.23 -50.50
N GLU A 312 -27.77 -50.36 -50.60
CA GLU A 312 -27.14 -51.48 -51.32
C GLU A 312 -27.37 -52.81 -50.60
N GLN A 313 -27.21 -52.85 -49.28
CA GLN A 313 -27.47 -54.05 -48.47
C GLN A 313 -28.92 -54.51 -48.58
N ARG A 314 -29.89 -53.58 -48.59
CA ARG A 314 -31.32 -53.92 -48.83
C ARG A 314 -31.52 -54.59 -50.18
N ARG A 315 -30.93 -54.04 -51.25
CA ARG A 315 -30.98 -54.66 -52.59
C ARG A 315 -30.29 -56.02 -52.61
N GLN A 316 -29.18 -56.18 -51.89
CA GLN A 316 -28.47 -57.46 -51.80
C GLN A 316 -29.32 -58.51 -51.07
N VAL A 317 -29.94 -58.15 -49.94
CA VAL A 317 -30.88 -59.01 -49.19
C VAL A 317 -32.05 -59.42 -50.08
N GLU A 318 -32.73 -58.47 -50.73
CA GLU A 318 -33.84 -58.76 -51.66
C GLU A 318 -33.40 -59.72 -52.79
N ARG A 319 -32.20 -59.54 -53.35
CA ARG A 319 -31.64 -60.45 -54.36
C ARG A 319 -31.34 -61.84 -53.81
N LEU A 320 -30.78 -61.95 -52.59
CA LEU A 320 -30.47 -63.23 -51.95
C LEU A 320 -31.73 -63.99 -51.56
N GLU A 321 -32.74 -63.30 -51.03
CA GLU A 321 -34.06 -63.88 -50.71
C GLU A 321 -34.72 -64.43 -51.97
N ALA A 322 -34.69 -63.68 -53.09
CA ALA A 322 -35.22 -64.16 -54.37
C ALA A 322 -34.46 -65.41 -54.86
N ARG A 323 -33.13 -65.41 -54.80
CA ARG A 323 -32.30 -66.58 -55.18
C ARG A 323 -32.53 -67.79 -54.28
N LEU A 324 -32.71 -67.57 -52.98
CA LEU A 324 -33.01 -68.61 -52.01
C LEU A 324 -34.37 -69.25 -52.33
N ALA A 325 -35.40 -68.43 -52.56
CA ALA A 325 -36.73 -68.91 -52.95
C ALA A 325 -36.69 -69.70 -54.26
N ASP A 326 -35.93 -69.25 -55.27
CA ASP A 326 -35.75 -69.96 -56.53
C ASP A 326 -35.02 -71.31 -56.33
N ALA A 327 -33.98 -71.33 -55.48
CA ALA A 327 -33.22 -72.53 -55.15
C ALA A 327 -34.05 -73.56 -54.36
N GLU A 328 -34.81 -73.12 -53.36
CA GLU A 328 -35.77 -73.94 -52.61
C GLU A 328 -36.82 -74.55 -53.52
N ALA A 329 -37.42 -73.74 -54.41
CA ALA A 329 -38.40 -74.22 -55.38
C ALA A 329 -37.77 -75.23 -56.36
N ALA A 330 -36.52 -75.02 -56.79
CA ALA A 330 -35.80 -75.96 -57.64
C ALA A 330 -35.44 -77.26 -56.92
N ALA A 331 -35.00 -77.20 -55.66
CA ALA A 331 -34.74 -78.36 -54.83
C ALA A 331 -36.02 -79.19 -54.62
N ALA A 332 -37.15 -78.53 -54.30
CA ALA A 332 -38.44 -79.18 -54.15
C ALA A 332 -38.88 -79.92 -55.42
N ARG A 333 -38.68 -79.31 -56.61
CA ARG A 333 -38.95 -79.97 -57.91
C ARG A 333 -38.09 -81.22 -58.13
N ARG A 334 -36.80 -81.17 -57.78
CA ARG A 334 -35.88 -82.32 -57.92
C ARG A 334 -36.24 -83.46 -56.98
N VAL A 335 -36.59 -83.15 -55.73
CA VAL A 335 -37.04 -84.16 -54.76
C VAL A 335 -38.33 -84.83 -55.24
N GLU A 336 -39.30 -84.08 -55.76
CA GLU A 336 -40.52 -84.69 -56.28
C GLU A 336 -40.24 -85.53 -57.54
N ALA A 337 -39.36 -85.09 -58.44
CA ALA A 337 -38.93 -85.89 -59.59
C ALA A 337 -38.22 -87.19 -59.18
N ALA A 338 -37.39 -87.16 -58.12
CA ALA A 338 -36.75 -88.34 -57.56
C ALA A 338 -37.81 -89.33 -57.02
N ARG A 339 -38.79 -88.84 -56.25
CA ARG A 339 -39.91 -89.66 -55.75
C ARG A 339 -40.75 -90.26 -56.86
N GLU A 340 -41.03 -89.49 -57.92
CA GLU A 340 -41.73 -90.02 -59.10
C GLU A 340 -40.92 -91.13 -59.77
N ARG A 341 -39.59 -90.99 -59.82
CA ARG A 341 -38.70 -91.99 -60.39
C ARG A 341 -38.54 -93.22 -59.51
N GLU A 342 -38.50 -93.08 -58.18
CA GLU A 342 -38.57 -94.19 -57.21
C GLU A 342 -39.86 -94.99 -57.39
N ARG A 343 -41.01 -94.33 -57.48
CA ARG A 343 -42.30 -94.99 -57.78
C ARG A 343 -42.26 -95.71 -59.14
N ALA A 344 -41.51 -95.21 -60.12
CA ALA A 344 -41.33 -95.90 -61.41
C ALA A 344 -40.35 -97.09 -61.30
N HIS A 345 -39.29 -96.95 -60.50
CA HIS A 345 -38.35 -98.03 -60.18
C HIS A 345 -39.06 -99.18 -59.46
N GLU A 346 -39.87 -98.91 -58.44
CA GLU A 346 -40.67 -99.91 -57.73
C GLU A 346 -41.61 -100.68 -58.67
N ARG A 347 -42.28 -99.96 -59.59
CA ARG A 347 -43.11 -100.59 -60.64
C ARG A 347 -42.28 -101.49 -61.55
N ALA A 348 -41.08 -101.06 -61.95
CA ALA A 348 -40.17 -101.85 -62.77
C ALA A 348 -39.59 -103.07 -62.01
N VAL A 349 -39.34 -102.97 -60.70
CA VAL A 349 -38.96 -104.11 -59.84
C VAL A 349 -40.08 -105.14 -59.85
N GLU A 350 -41.33 -104.72 -59.69
CA GLU A 350 -42.47 -105.62 -59.68
C GLU A 350 -42.68 -106.29 -61.06
N GLU A 351 -42.56 -105.52 -62.14
CA GLU A 351 -42.57 -106.05 -63.52
C GLU A 351 -41.44 -107.08 -63.73
N LEU A 352 -40.22 -106.79 -63.26
CA LEU A 352 -39.10 -107.73 -63.29
C LEU A 352 -39.41 -109.01 -62.49
N ARG A 353 -40.04 -108.91 -61.32
CA ARG A 353 -40.47 -110.10 -60.54
C ARG A 353 -41.46 -110.97 -61.32
N THR A 354 -42.45 -110.34 -61.96
CA THR A 354 -43.44 -111.07 -62.77
C THR A 354 -42.82 -111.73 -64.00
N THR A 355 -41.90 -111.06 -64.69
CA THR A 355 -41.19 -111.60 -65.86
C THR A 355 -40.23 -112.72 -65.48
N LEU A 356 -39.51 -112.60 -64.35
CA LEU A 356 -38.67 -113.69 -63.81
C LEU A 356 -39.51 -114.90 -63.41
N ALA A 357 -40.67 -114.71 -62.78
CA ALA A 357 -41.58 -115.80 -62.48
C ALA A 357 -42.14 -116.46 -63.76
N HIS A 358 -42.32 -115.70 -64.85
CA HIS A 358 -42.72 -116.24 -66.15
C HIS A 358 -41.59 -117.02 -66.83
N GLU A 359 -40.35 -116.50 -66.79
CA GLU A 359 -39.16 -117.20 -67.29
C GLU A 359 -38.93 -118.52 -66.55
N GLN A 360 -39.04 -118.53 -65.22
CA GLN A 360 -38.95 -119.73 -64.39
C GLN A 360 -40.00 -120.78 -64.79
N ARG A 361 -41.26 -120.39 -64.99
CA ARG A 361 -42.31 -121.31 -65.48
C ARG A 361 -41.98 -121.88 -66.86
N LEU A 362 -41.57 -121.04 -67.81
CA LEU A 362 -41.19 -121.48 -69.16
C LEU A 362 -39.93 -122.37 -69.16
N ARG A 363 -39.01 -122.15 -68.22
CA ARG A 363 -37.84 -122.99 -67.99
C ARG A 363 -38.25 -124.37 -67.50
N GLU A 364 -39.12 -124.44 -66.51
CA GLU A 364 -39.68 -125.70 -66.00
C GLU A 364 -40.45 -126.46 -67.11
N GLU A 365 -41.23 -125.76 -67.94
CA GLU A 365 -41.93 -126.32 -69.10
C GLU A 365 -40.97 -126.86 -70.16
N ARG A 366 -39.90 -126.13 -70.49
CA ARG A 366 -38.83 -126.59 -71.39
C ARG A 366 -38.13 -127.85 -70.84
N GLU A 367 -37.78 -127.83 -69.55
CA GLU A 367 -37.15 -128.99 -68.89
C GLU A 367 -38.10 -130.19 -68.82
N ALA A 368 -39.41 -129.97 -68.65
CA ALA A 368 -40.43 -131.02 -68.74
C ALA A 368 -40.59 -131.57 -70.17
N ALA A 369 -40.62 -130.71 -71.19
CA ALA A 369 -40.67 -131.10 -72.60
C ALA A 369 -39.43 -131.90 -73.04
N ALA A 370 -38.25 -131.56 -72.50
CA ALA A 370 -37.01 -132.32 -72.73
C ALA A 370 -37.02 -133.71 -72.05
N ARG A 371 -37.82 -133.91 -70.99
CA ARG A 371 -37.93 -135.17 -70.24
C ARG A 371 -39.03 -136.12 -70.76
N GLY A 372 -40.03 -135.62 -71.49
CA GLY A 372 -41.24 -136.36 -71.90
C GLY A 372 -41.13 -137.31 -73.11
N ALA A 373 -39.94 -137.78 -73.49
CA ALA A 373 -39.77 -138.66 -74.66
C ALA A 373 -39.92 -140.15 -74.29
N SER A 374 -40.94 -140.85 -74.84
CA SER A 374 -40.92 -142.33 -74.91
C SER A 374 -41.44 -142.89 -76.24
N ASP A 375 -40.62 -143.71 -76.88
CA ASP A 375 -40.85 -144.83 -77.82
C ASP A 375 -41.72 -144.70 -79.10
N GLY A 376 -41.86 -143.51 -79.70
CA GLY A 376 -42.43 -143.35 -81.06
C GLY A 376 -41.76 -142.28 -81.96
N ARG A 377 -41.43 -142.60 -83.23
CA ARG A 377 -40.77 -141.66 -84.19
C ARG A 377 -41.57 -140.38 -84.48
N ALA A 378 -42.90 -140.50 -84.62
CA ALA A 378 -43.80 -139.35 -84.81
C ALA A 378 -44.08 -138.56 -83.51
N GLU A 379 -43.77 -139.13 -82.35
CA GLU A 379 -43.85 -138.46 -81.05
C GLU A 379 -42.53 -137.72 -80.74
N LEU A 380 -41.39 -138.28 -81.15
CA LEU A 380 -40.07 -137.64 -81.09
C LEU A 380 -39.97 -136.37 -81.94
N GLU A 381 -40.52 -136.34 -83.18
CA GLU A 381 -40.51 -135.13 -84.02
C GLU A 381 -41.40 -134.01 -83.45
N ARG A 382 -42.57 -134.37 -82.90
CA ARG A 382 -43.45 -133.42 -82.18
C ARG A 382 -42.84 -132.93 -80.88
N ALA A 383 -42.14 -133.80 -80.13
CA ALA A 383 -41.42 -133.44 -78.91
C ALA A 383 -40.23 -132.52 -79.18
N HIS A 384 -39.46 -132.74 -80.26
CA HIS A 384 -38.40 -131.82 -80.68
C HIS A 384 -38.94 -130.45 -81.12
N ALA A 385 -40.02 -130.43 -81.92
CA ALA A 385 -40.65 -129.17 -82.32
C ALA A 385 -41.19 -128.36 -81.12
N ALA A 386 -41.81 -129.05 -80.14
CA ALA A 386 -42.27 -128.45 -78.89
C ALA A 386 -41.11 -127.99 -78.00
N ALA A 387 -39.99 -128.73 -77.96
CA ALA A 387 -38.78 -128.33 -77.22
C ALA A 387 -38.10 -127.10 -77.84
N ASP A 388 -38.04 -127.00 -79.17
CA ASP A 388 -37.53 -125.82 -79.87
C ASP A 388 -38.43 -124.60 -79.68
N GLU A 389 -39.75 -124.80 -79.65
CA GLU A 389 -40.71 -123.75 -79.34
C GLU A 389 -40.59 -123.26 -77.89
N ALA A 390 -40.49 -124.17 -76.92
CA ALA A 390 -40.24 -123.85 -75.52
C ALA A 390 -38.87 -123.18 -75.32
N ALA A 391 -37.84 -123.57 -76.07
CA ALA A 391 -36.53 -122.92 -76.05
C ALA A 391 -36.59 -121.49 -76.62
N ARG A 392 -37.33 -121.25 -77.71
CA ARG A 392 -37.57 -119.90 -78.25
C ARG A 392 -38.36 -119.03 -77.27
N ALA A 393 -39.39 -119.57 -76.64
CA ALA A 393 -40.20 -118.87 -75.63
C ALA A 393 -39.37 -118.50 -74.40
N HIS A 394 -38.57 -119.43 -73.87
CA HIS A 394 -37.63 -119.17 -72.77
C HIS A 394 -36.57 -118.11 -73.16
N ALA A 395 -35.99 -118.19 -74.36
CA ALA A 395 -35.01 -117.21 -74.82
C ALA A 395 -35.62 -115.80 -74.94
N ALA A 396 -36.86 -115.69 -75.43
CA ALA A 396 -37.60 -114.43 -75.46
C ALA A 396 -37.91 -113.89 -74.04
N ALA A 397 -38.29 -114.78 -73.10
CA ALA A 397 -38.52 -114.40 -71.71
C ALA A 397 -37.24 -113.97 -70.99
N ASN A 398 -36.10 -114.63 -71.24
CA ASN A 398 -34.80 -114.20 -70.70
C ASN A 398 -34.36 -112.85 -71.29
N ALA A 399 -34.55 -112.62 -72.59
CA ALA A 399 -34.29 -111.32 -73.22
C ALA A 399 -35.19 -110.21 -72.62
N ALA A 400 -36.46 -110.52 -72.31
CA ALA A 400 -37.36 -109.60 -71.62
C ALA A 400 -36.90 -109.31 -70.17
N ALA A 401 -36.43 -110.32 -69.43
CA ALA A 401 -35.88 -110.14 -68.08
C ALA A 401 -34.56 -109.34 -68.09
N GLU A 402 -33.69 -109.55 -69.09
CA GLU A 402 -32.48 -108.76 -69.31
C GLU A 402 -32.81 -107.30 -69.66
N GLY A 403 -33.81 -107.06 -70.51
CA GLY A 403 -34.33 -105.72 -70.80
C GLY A 403 -34.88 -105.01 -69.56
N ALA A 404 -35.66 -105.70 -68.74
CA ALA A 404 -36.19 -105.18 -67.49
C ALA A 404 -35.08 -104.88 -66.46
N ARG A 405 -34.04 -105.74 -66.34
CA ARG A 405 -32.85 -105.45 -65.52
C ARG A 405 -32.10 -104.21 -66.00
N ALA A 406 -31.93 -104.04 -67.32
CA ALA A 406 -31.28 -102.87 -67.89
C ALA A 406 -32.08 -101.59 -67.62
N GLN A 407 -33.41 -101.64 -67.74
CA GLN A 407 -34.30 -100.55 -67.37
C GLN A 407 -34.22 -100.23 -65.87
N LEU A 408 -34.13 -101.26 -65.02
CA LEU A 408 -33.94 -101.08 -63.58
C LEU A 408 -32.64 -100.34 -63.26
N ALA A 409 -31.53 -100.79 -63.83
CA ALA A 409 -30.22 -100.15 -63.67
C ALA A 409 -30.24 -98.69 -64.17
N GLN A 410 -30.92 -98.43 -65.29
CA GLN A 410 -31.12 -97.07 -65.79
C GLN A 410 -31.96 -96.21 -64.83
N THR A 411 -33.03 -96.76 -64.25
CA THR A 411 -33.86 -96.04 -63.27
C THR A 411 -33.09 -95.74 -61.98
N THR A 412 -32.27 -96.68 -61.47
CA THR A 412 -31.41 -96.49 -60.31
C THR A 412 -30.40 -95.37 -60.56
N HIS A 413 -29.71 -95.38 -61.71
CA HIS A 413 -28.74 -94.34 -62.04
C HIS A 413 -29.38 -92.94 -62.11
N VAL A 414 -30.61 -92.84 -62.63
CA VAL A 414 -31.35 -91.56 -62.66
C VAL A 414 -31.75 -91.10 -61.25
N ILE A 415 -32.13 -92.01 -60.34
CA ILE A 415 -32.43 -91.68 -58.94
C ILE A 415 -31.18 -91.15 -58.25
N GLU A 416 -30.05 -91.87 -58.32
CA GLU A 416 -28.77 -91.45 -57.72
C GLU A 416 -28.34 -90.07 -58.24
N ALA A 417 -28.48 -89.81 -59.55
CA ALA A 417 -28.18 -88.50 -60.12
C ALA A 417 -29.09 -87.38 -59.58
N LEU A 418 -30.39 -87.65 -59.40
CA LEU A 418 -31.35 -86.69 -58.83
C LEU A 418 -31.10 -86.45 -57.33
N GLU A 419 -30.70 -87.48 -56.58
CA GLU A 419 -30.30 -87.37 -55.17
C GLU A 419 -29.02 -86.52 -55.02
N ASP A 420 -28.01 -86.75 -55.85
CA ASP A 420 -26.79 -85.94 -55.91
C ASP A 420 -27.11 -84.47 -56.24
N GLU A 421 -28.00 -84.22 -57.21
CA GLU A 421 -28.45 -82.88 -57.55
C GLU A 421 -29.26 -82.22 -56.42
N ALA A 422 -30.08 -82.99 -55.70
CA ALA A 422 -30.82 -82.50 -54.54
C ALA A 422 -29.87 -82.14 -53.37
N ALA A 423 -28.84 -82.96 -53.12
CA ALA A 423 -27.81 -82.68 -52.11
C ALA A 423 -27.00 -81.42 -52.46
N ARG A 424 -26.66 -81.21 -53.74
CA ARG A 424 -26.03 -79.98 -54.23
C ARG A 424 -26.93 -78.77 -54.05
N ALA A 425 -28.22 -78.90 -54.37
CA ALA A 425 -29.20 -77.82 -54.19
C ALA A 425 -29.37 -77.46 -52.69
N GLN A 426 -29.41 -78.45 -51.80
CA GLN A 426 -29.47 -78.23 -50.36
C GLN A 426 -28.22 -77.50 -49.84
N SER A 427 -27.04 -77.87 -50.36
CA SER A 427 -25.79 -77.17 -50.03
C SER A 427 -25.78 -75.72 -50.51
N GLU A 428 -26.39 -75.45 -51.67
CA GLU A 428 -26.56 -74.09 -52.17
C GLU A 428 -27.53 -73.25 -51.33
N ILE A 429 -28.65 -73.83 -50.89
CA ILE A 429 -29.62 -73.20 -49.96
C ILE A 429 -28.90 -72.79 -48.66
N LEU A 430 -28.19 -73.71 -48.01
CA LEU A 430 -27.44 -73.43 -46.77
C LEU A 430 -26.41 -72.30 -46.97
N ARG A 431 -25.75 -72.25 -48.13
CA ARG A 431 -24.82 -71.17 -48.46
C ARG A 431 -25.55 -69.83 -48.58
N LEU A 432 -26.69 -69.79 -49.27
CA LEU A 432 -27.49 -68.57 -49.44
C LEU A 432 -28.07 -68.08 -48.11
N GLU A 433 -28.52 -68.97 -47.24
CA GLU A 433 -28.97 -68.63 -45.87
C GLU A 433 -27.84 -68.03 -45.03
N ALA A 434 -26.63 -68.57 -45.12
CA ALA A 434 -25.46 -68.03 -44.45
C ALA A 434 -25.08 -66.63 -44.99
N GLU A 435 -25.12 -66.43 -46.30
CA GLU A 435 -24.90 -65.13 -46.94
C GLU A 435 -25.95 -64.09 -46.50
N LEU A 436 -27.23 -64.48 -46.42
CA LEU A 436 -28.34 -63.64 -45.95
C LEU A 436 -28.16 -63.23 -44.47
N THR A 437 -27.77 -64.18 -43.63
CA THR A 437 -27.46 -63.92 -42.21
C THR A 437 -26.29 -62.93 -42.08
N GLY A 438 -25.26 -63.08 -42.92
CA GLY A 438 -24.15 -62.12 -42.99
C GLY A 438 -24.61 -60.72 -43.35
N ALA A 439 -25.39 -60.57 -44.43
CA ALA A 439 -25.89 -59.27 -44.90
C ALA A 439 -26.80 -58.58 -43.87
N THR A 440 -27.67 -59.33 -43.20
CA THR A 440 -28.54 -58.79 -42.14
C THR A 440 -27.76 -58.34 -40.91
N SER A 441 -26.69 -59.07 -40.53
CA SER A 441 -25.82 -58.65 -39.43
C SER A 441 -25.05 -57.36 -39.75
N GLU A 442 -24.60 -57.19 -41.00
CA GLU A 442 -23.92 -55.98 -41.44
C GLU A 442 -24.86 -54.77 -41.45
N ARG A 443 -26.13 -54.98 -41.84
CA ARG A 443 -27.19 -53.96 -41.72
C ARG A 443 -27.34 -53.47 -40.28
N THR A 444 -27.42 -54.39 -39.30
CA THR A 444 -27.53 -54.02 -37.88
C THR A 444 -26.30 -53.24 -37.41
N ARG A 445 -25.08 -53.66 -37.80
CA ARG A 445 -23.85 -52.91 -37.47
C ARG A 445 -23.87 -51.46 -37.98
N LEU A 446 -24.37 -51.25 -39.20
CA LEU A 446 -24.52 -49.91 -39.77
C LEU A 446 -25.58 -49.07 -39.03
N GLU A 447 -26.70 -49.68 -38.62
CA GLU A 447 -27.74 -49.03 -37.82
C GLU A 447 -27.20 -48.64 -36.42
N ASP A 448 -26.41 -49.50 -35.77
CA ASP A 448 -25.76 -49.23 -34.49
C ASP A 448 -24.73 -48.10 -34.60
N ALA A 449 -23.91 -48.09 -35.66
CA ALA A 449 -22.94 -47.02 -35.92
C ALA A 449 -23.63 -45.65 -36.11
N LEU A 450 -24.81 -45.62 -36.73
CA LEU A 450 -25.62 -44.41 -36.85
C LEU A 450 -26.19 -43.94 -35.51
N ALA A 451 -26.64 -44.88 -34.68
CA ALA A 451 -27.10 -44.57 -33.33
C ALA A 451 -25.97 -43.97 -32.49
N GLU A 452 -24.76 -44.51 -32.57
CA GLU A 452 -23.58 -43.98 -31.89
C GLU A 452 -23.22 -42.56 -32.37
N ALA A 453 -23.24 -42.33 -33.69
CA ALA A 453 -22.97 -41.00 -34.25
C ALA A 453 -23.99 -39.95 -33.76
N ARG A 454 -25.27 -40.31 -33.66
CA ARG A 454 -26.32 -39.44 -33.11
C ARG A 454 -26.11 -39.16 -31.62
N ALA A 455 -25.75 -40.18 -30.84
CA ALA A 455 -25.46 -40.02 -29.41
C ALA A 455 -24.31 -39.03 -29.18
N ARG A 456 -23.24 -39.08 -29.99
CA ARG A 456 -22.13 -38.11 -29.91
C ARG A 456 -22.58 -36.66 -30.17
N VAL A 457 -23.52 -36.45 -31.10
CA VAL A 457 -24.11 -35.13 -31.36
C VAL A 457 -24.93 -34.64 -30.17
N ASP A 458 -25.75 -35.51 -29.58
CA ASP A 458 -26.58 -35.17 -28.41
C ASP A 458 -25.71 -34.81 -27.20
N GLU A 459 -24.64 -35.59 -26.93
CA GLU A 459 -23.69 -35.27 -25.87
C GLU A 459 -22.99 -33.91 -26.08
N ALA A 460 -22.56 -33.62 -27.32
CA ALA A 460 -21.94 -32.34 -27.65
C ALA A 460 -22.94 -31.17 -27.47
N ARG A 461 -24.21 -31.40 -27.81
CA ARG A 461 -25.29 -30.42 -27.62
C ARG A 461 -25.55 -30.15 -26.14
N GLU A 462 -25.53 -31.19 -25.31
CA GLU A 462 -25.67 -31.03 -23.86
C GLU A 462 -24.48 -30.29 -23.23
N ARG A 463 -23.25 -30.55 -23.71
CA ARG A 463 -22.05 -29.80 -23.28
C ARG A 463 -22.20 -28.30 -23.58
N ASP A 464 -22.55 -27.94 -24.81
CA ASP A 464 -22.78 -26.55 -25.19
C ASP A 464 -23.87 -25.89 -24.33
N GLY A 465 -25.03 -26.56 -24.19
CA GLY A 465 -26.13 -26.06 -23.36
C GLY A 465 -25.77 -25.91 -21.87
N ARG A 466 -24.84 -26.72 -21.33
CA ARG A 466 -24.31 -26.52 -19.96
C ARG A 466 -23.51 -25.24 -19.85
N HIS A 467 -22.60 -24.97 -20.79
CA HIS A 467 -21.80 -23.75 -20.79
C HIS A 467 -22.65 -22.50 -21.02
N GLU A 468 -23.67 -22.54 -21.89
CA GLU A 468 -24.61 -21.43 -22.08
C GLU A 468 -25.38 -21.08 -20.79
N ARG A 469 -25.81 -22.11 -20.03
CA ARG A 469 -26.48 -21.90 -18.72
C ARG A 469 -25.54 -21.26 -17.71
N GLU A 470 -24.27 -21.66 -17.67
CA GLU A 470 -23.28 -21.07 -16.77
C GLU A 470 -22.96 -19.62 -17.14
N ILE A 471 -22.81 -19.30 -18.43
CA ILE A 471 -22.67 -17.91 -18.91
C ILE A 471 -23.87 -17.07 -18.47
N ALA A 472 -25.09 -17.58 -18.63
CA ALA A 472 -26.30 -16.88 -18.21
C ALA A 472 -26.36 -16.67 -16.68
N ARG A 473 -25.88 -17.64 -15.89
CA ARG A 473 -25.76 -17.52 -14.44
C ARG A 473 -24.75 -16.44 -14.05
N LEU A 474 -23.53 -16.50 -14.58
CA LEU A 474 -22.46 -15.54 -14.30
C LEU A 474 -22.86 -14.11 -14.69
N ARG A 475 -23.61 -13.95 -15.80
CA ARG A 475 -24.20 -12.65 -16.19
C ARG A 475 -25.15 -12.10 -15.12
N ARG A 476 -26.08 -12.92 -14.61
CA ARG A 476 -26.99 -12.48 -13.53
C ARG A 476 -26.25 -12.12 -12.25
N GLU A 477 -25.22 -12.87 -11.90
CA GLU A 477 -24.37 -12.58 -10.73
C GLU A 477 -23.59 -11.26 -10.91
N LEU A 478 -23.07 -10.99 -12.11
CA LEU A 478 -22.44 -9.71 -12.46
C LEU A 478 -23.42 -8.54 -12.39
N ASP A 479 -24.62 -8.69 -12.98
CA ASP A 479 -25.62 -7.63 -12.96
C ASP A 479 -26.08 -7.30 -11.53
N HIS A 480 -26.24 -8.34 -10.70
CA HIS A 480 -26.58 -8.19 -9.28
C HIS A 480 -25.47 -7.49 -8.49
N THR A 481 -24.22 -7.95 -8.64
CA THR A 481 -23.07 -7.33 -7.95
C THR A 481 -22.84 -5.89 -8.40
N ALA A 482 -23.05 -5.58 -9.69
CA ALA A 482 -23.00 -4.22 -10.21
C ALA A 482 -24.12 -3.33 -9.64
N ALA A 483 -25.33 -3.86 -9.46
CA ALA A 483 -26.43 -3.14 -8.83
C ALA A 483 -26.12 -2.79 -7.37
N VAL A 484 -25.66 -3.76 -6.59
CA VAL A 484 -25.22 -3.55 -5.19
C VAL A 484 -24.06 -2.56 -5.13
N GLY A 485 -23.10 -2.65 -6.06
CA GLY A 485 -21.98 -1.72 -6.17
C GLY A 485 -22.44 -0.27 -6.40
N ARG A 486 -23.43 -0.04 -7.27
CA ARG A 486 -24.00 1.30 -7.51
C ARG A 486 -24.65 1.89 -6.27
N GLU A 487 -25.41 1.09 -5.51
CA GLU A 487 -26.03 1.53 -4.26
C GLU A 487 -24.99 1.95 -3.24
N ARG A 488 -23.95 1.14 -3.00
CA ARG A 488 -22.85 1.48 -2.08
C ARG A 488 -22.04 2.70 -2.51
N VAL A 489 -21.88 2.93 -3.81
CA VAL A 489 -21.24 4.15 -4.33
C VAL A 489 -22.09 5.38 -4.03
N ALA A 490 -23.41 5.29 -4.17
CA ALA A 490 -24.33 6.37 -3.81
C ALA A 490 -24.30 6.66 -2.30
N GLU A 491 -24.30 5.61 -1.46
CA GLU A 491 -24.15 5.75 0.00
C GLU A 491 -22.82 6.42 0.37
N SER A 492 -21.71 5.98 -0.23
CA SER A 492 -20.38 6.56 -0.01
C SER A 492 -20.33 8.03 -0.44
N ALA A 493 -20.98 8.39 -1.56
CA ALA A 493 -21.08 9.77 -2.00
C ALA A 493 -21.88 10.62 -1.01
N GLY A 494 -22.97 10.08 -0.45
CA GLY A 494 -23.75 10.73 0.62
C GLY A 494 -22.92 10.97 1.88
N LEU A 495 -22.14 9.97 2.32
CA LEU A 495 -21.22 10.12 3.47
C LEU A 495 -20.09 11.14 3.17
N GLY A 496 -19.60 11.18 1.94
CA GLY A 496 -18.62 12.18 1.48
C GLY A 496 -19.16 13.61 1.59
N ALA A 497 -20.37 13.85 1.08
CA ALA A 497 -21.04 15.15 1.18
C ALA A 497 -21.30 15.57 2.65
N GLN A 498 -21.65 14.63 3.52
CA GLN A 498 -21.78 14.90 4.96
C GLN A 498 -20.46 15.29 5.62
N LEU A 499 -19.35 14.63 5.24
CA LEU A 499 -18.01 14.96 5.74
C LEU A 499 -17.59 16.37 5.30
N GLU A 500 -17.84 16.75 4.04
CA GLU A 500 -17.58 18.10 3.53
C GLU A 500 -18.42 19.15 4.29
N GLY A 501 -19.70 18.86 4.54
CA GLY A 501 -20.57 19.70 5.35
C GLY A 501 -20.03 19.93 6.77
N LEU A 502 -19.61 18.87 7.45
CA LEU A 502 -19.02 18.95 8.79
C LEU A 502 -17.65 19.64 8.78
N ALA A 503 -16.85 19.47 7.73
CA ALA A 503 -15.57 20.18 7.59
C ALA A 503 -15.79 21.69 7.46
N ALA A 504 -16.77 22.11 6.66
CA ALA A 504 -17.15 23.51 6.53
C ALA A 504 -17.70 24.09 7.84
N GLU A 505 -18.55 23.36 8.56
CA GLU A 505 -19.05 23.77 9.88
C GLU A 505 -17.91 23.93 10.90
N ARG A 506 -17.01 22.95 10.98
CA ARG A 506 -15.81 23.00 11.82
C ARG A 506 -14.95 24.23 11.52
N ASP A 507 -14.74 24.56 10.25
CA ASP A 507 -13.90 25.70 9.87
C ASP A 507 -14.55 27.03 10.27
N ARG A 508 -15.88 27.15 10.12
CA ARG A 508 -16.62 28.31 10.66
C ARG A 508 -16.49 28.40 12.17
N VAL A 509 -16.66 27.30 12.91
CA VAL A 509 -16.53 27.30 14.38
C VAL A 509 -15.08 27.60 14.82
N ARG A 510 -14.08 27.11 14.08
CA ARG A 510 -12.67 27.42 14.38
C ARG A 510 -12.37 28.90 14.17
N GLU A 511 -12.89 29.49 13.10
CA GLU A 511 -12.74 30.92 12.82
C GLU A 511 -13.40 31.78 13.92
N THR A 512 -14.59 31.41 14.37
CA THR A 512 -15.25 32.14 15.47
C THR A 512 -14.51 31.99 16.80
N VAL A 513 -14.02 30.80 17.13
CA VAL A 513 -13.19 30.58 18.33
C VAL A 513 -11.90 31.39 18.25
N ALA A 514 -11.18 31.37 17.13
CA ALA A 514 -9.95 32.14 16.96
C ALA A 514 -10.19 33.65 17.08
N GLY A 515 -11.32 34.16 16.55
CA GLY A 515 -11.72 35.56 16.71
C GLY A 515 -11.96 35.93 18.17
N LEU A 516 -12.69 35.10 18.92
CA LEU A 516 -12.96 35.32 20.35
C LEU A 516 -11.69 35.18 21.22
N GLU A 517 -10.79 34.25 20.90
CA GLU A 517 -9.51 34.11 21.59
C GLU A 517 -8.60 35.33 21.34
N ALA A 518 -8.56 35.85 20.12
CA ALA A 518 -7.84 37.08 19.81
C ALA A 518 -8.41 38.30 20.55
N GLU A 519 -9.74 38.39 20.69
CA GLU A 519 -10.38 39.42 21.50
C GLU A 519 -10.04 39.28 22.99
N ARG A 520 -10.08 38.06 23.53
CA ARG A 520 -9.65 37.77 24.91
C ARG A 520 -8.20 38.18 25.14
N ASP A 521 -7.30 37.82 24.24
CA ASP A 521 -5.86 38.11 24.37
C ASP A 521 -5.58 39.61 24.27
N ARG A 522 -6.33 40.33 23.41
CA ARG A 522 -6.31 41.79 23.36
C ARG A 522 -6.74 42.41 24.70
N LEU A 523 -7.88 41.98 25.26
CA LEU A 523 -8.36 42.47 26.55
C LEU A 523 -7.38 42.16 27.69
N ALA A 524 -6.74 40.98 27.67
CA ALA A 524 -5.71 40.61 28.63
C ALA A 524 -4.45 41.47 28.51
N ALA A 525 -4.01 41.77 27.28
CA ALA A 525 -2.88 42.66 27.02
C ALA A 525 -3.18 44.11 27.46
N GLU A 526 -4.40 44.59 27.21
CA GLU A 526 -4.87 45.90 27.69
C GLU A 526 -4.88 45.96 29.22
N ALA A 527 -5.32 44.90 29.91
CA ALA A 527 -5.26 44.80 31.36
C ALA A 527 -3.82 44.76 31.91
N ALA A 528 -2.91 44.01 31.26
CA ALA A 528 -1.51 43.93 31.65
C ALA A 528 -0.76 45.26 31.44
N ALA A 529 -1.02 45.96 30.34
CA ALA A 529 -0.45 47.29 30.08
C ALA A 529 -0.87 48.30 31.15
N ARG A 530 -2.13 48.23 31.61
CA ARG A 530 -2.63 49.07 32.71
C ARG A 530 -2.00 48.71 34.04
N GLY A 531 -1.85 47.42 34.37
CA GLY A 531 -1.10 46.99 35.56
C GLY A 531 0.34 47.52 35.57
N GLY A 532 1.00 47.55 34.42
CA GLY A 532 2.34 48.16 34.27
C GLY A 532 2.36 49.68 34.47
N LEU A 533 1.31 50.40 34.07
CA LEU A 533 1.14 51.83 34.34
C LEU A 533 0.90 52.10 35.83
N ASP A 534 0.10 51.28 36.50
CA ASP A 534 -0.15 51.40 37.93
C ASP A 534 1.12 51.15 38.76
N GLU A 535 1.93 50.15 38.39
CA GLU A 535 3.24 49.91 38.98
C GLU A 535 4.22 51.06 38.71
N ALA A 536 4.18 51.68 37.53
CA ALA A 536 4.99 52.86 37.22
C ALA A 536 4.57 54.07 38.09
N LEU A 537 3.27 54.31 38.25
CA LEU A 537 2.74 55.36 39.12
C LEU A 537 3.04 55.09 40.60
N ALA A 538 3.00 53.84 41.05
CA ALA A 538 3.40 53.47 42.41
C ALA A 538 4.90 53.74 42.66
N ARG A 539 5.76 53.42 41.69
CA ARG A 539 7.20 53.75 41.74
C ARG A 539 7.44 55.26 41.79
N GLU A 540 6.73 56.02 40.97
CA GLU A 540 6.82 57.48 40.91
C GLU A 540 6.41 58.12 42.25
N ARG A 541 5.30 57.65 42.85
CA ARG A 541 4.86 58.10 44.18
C ARG A 541 5.87 57.75 45.27
N ALA A 542 6.46 56.55 45.23
CA ALA A 542 7.51 56.16 46.18
C ALA A 542 8.78 57.01 46.02
N GLU A 543 9.14 57.35 44.78
CA GLU A 543 10.27 58.23 44.48
C GLU A 543 10.03 59.67 44.94
N ARG A 544 8.83 60.23 44.68
CA ARG A 544 8.41 61.51 45.26
C ARG A 544 8.43 61.51 46.78
N GLY A 545 8.00 60.42 47.41
CA GLY A 545 8.09 60.23 48.86
C GLY A 545 9.54 60.28 49.37
N ARG A 546 10.46 59.60 48.68
CA ARG A 546 11.90 59.65 49.01
C ARG A 546 12.49 61.05 48.83
N LEU A 547 12.16 61.74 47.74
CA LEU A 547 12.61 63.10 47.46
C LEU A 547 12.06 64.11 48.48
N ALA A 548 10.80 63.96 48.88
CA ALA A 548 10.20 64.78 49.93
C ALA A 548 10.88 64.57 51.29
N GLY A 549 11.23 63.32 51.62
CA GLY A 549 12.03 63.01 52.81
C GLY A 549 13.41 63.67 52.78
N ALA A 550 14.13 63.56 51.65
CA ALA A 550 15.44 64.20 51.49
C ALA A 550 15.39 65.74 51.56
N LEU A 551 14.32 66.36 51.04
CA LEU A 551 14.10 67.80 51.14
C LEU A 551 13.89 68.22 52.61
N ALA A 552 13.08 67.49 53.37
CA ALA A 552 12.85 67.76 54.79
C ALA A 552 14.15 67.64 55.61
N GLU A 553 15.00 66.65 55.31
CA GLU A 553 16.33 66.51 55.92
C GLU A 553 17.24 67.69 55.58
N ALA A 554 17.25 68.15 54.33
CA ALA A 554 18.03 69.31 53.89
C ALA A 554 17.56 70.62 54.53
N GLU A 555 16.25 70.82 54.68
CA GLU A 555 15.68 71.98 55.37
C GLU A 555 16.01 71.98 56.87
N ALA A 556 15.97 70.81 57.52
CA ALA A 556 16.39 70.66 58.91
C ALA A 556 17.91 70.95 59.09
N ALA A 557 18.74 70.46 58.18
CA ALA A 557 20.18 70.75 58.17
C ALA A 557 20.46 72.25 57.97
N ARG A 558 19.71 72.92 57.09
CA ARG A 558 19.80 74.38 56.90
C ARG A 558 19.42 75.13 58.17
N GLY A 559 18.31 74.77 58.83
CA GLY A 559 17.89 75.37 60.09
C GLY A 559 18.93 75.18 61.21
N ALA A 560 19.58 74.01 61.27
CA ALA A 560 20.67 73.76 62.21
C ALA A 560 21.91 74.63 61.94
N LEU A 561 22.23 74.87 60.65
CA LEU A 561 23.33 75.73 60.22
C LEU A 561 23.05 77.21 60.55
N GLU A 562 21.84 77.68 60.29
CA GLU A 562 21.38 79.03 60.64
C GLU A 562 21.43 79.25 62.16
N ALA A 563 21.02 78.26 62.96
CA ALA A 563 21.15 78.31 64.41
C ALA A 563 22.62 78.31 64.89
N ALA A 564 23.51 77.60 64.19
CA ALA A 564 24.95 77.63 64.48
C ALA A 564 25.58 79.00 64.15
N HIS A 565 25.20 79.61 63.02
CA HIS A 565 25.62 80.96 62.66
C HIS A 565 25.10 82.02 63.65
N ALA A 566 23.86 81.89 64.11
CA ALA A 566 23.30 82.77 65.14
C ALA A 566 24.08 82.67 66.46
N ARG A 567 24.46 81.46 66.87
CA ARG A 567 25.33 81.23 68.05
C ARG A 567 26.71 81.85 67.87
N GLN A 568 27.35 81.66 66.72
CA GLN A 568 28.63 82.28 66.41
C GLN A 568 28.55 83.81 66.37
N ALA A 569 27.46 84.38 65.85
CA ALA A 569 27.23 85.83 65.85
C ALA A 569 27.06 86.39 67.27
N THR A 570 26.35 85.68 68.16
CA THR A 570 26.25 86.07 69.57
C THR A 570 27.57 85.95 70.32
N GLU A 571 28.37 84.91 70.05
CA GLU A 571 29.72 84.78 70.63
C GLU A 571 30.68 85.85 70.11
N ALA A 572 30.61 86.20 68.82
CA ALA A 572 31.39 87.28 68.23
C ALA A 572 31.01 88.66 68.81
N ALA A 573 29.71 88.91 69.00
CA ALA A 573 29.23 90.13 69.66
C ALA A 573 29.69 90.21 71.13
N ALA A 574 29.72 89.10 71.85
CA ALA A 574 30.24 89.04 73.21
C ALA A 574 31.77 89.30 73.27
N ARG A 575 32.53 88.81 72.28
CA ARG A 575 33.98 89.07 72.15
C ARG A 575 34.27 90.53 71.81
N LEU A 576 33.48 91.15 70.93
CA LEU A 576 33.59 92.58 70.60
C LEU A 576 33.27 93.46 71.83
N ALA A 577 32.23 93.15 72.59
CA ALA A 577 31.88 93.88 73.82
C ALA A 577 32.89 93.68 74.98
N ALA A 578 33.73 92.64 74.92
CA ALA A 578 34.85 92.44 75.85
C ALA A 578 36.10 93.22 75.41
N LEU A 579 36.41 93.24 74.11
CA LEU A 579 37.48 94.03 73.50
C LEU A 579 37.22 95.55 73.60
N GLU A 580 35.97 95.99 73.51
CA GLU A 580 35.58 97.39 73.70
C GLU A 580 35.75 97.87 75.16
N ARG A 581 35.73 96.95 76.14
CA ARG A 581 35.98 97.28 77.56
C ARG A 581 37.46 97.35 77.93
N GLU A 582 38.35 96.82 77.10
CA GLU A 582 39.80 96.87 77.32
C GLU A 582 40.49 98.06 76.61
N LEU A 583 39.78 98.83 75.79
CA LEU A 583 40.36 99.86 74.92
C LEU A 583 40.14 101.32 75.38
N GLU A 584 39.90 101.55 76.67
CA GLU A 584 39.72 102.89 77.25
C GLU A 584 40.85 103.28 78.23
N ARG A 585 42.09 103.36 77.72
CA ARG A 585 43.19 104.24 78.20
C ARG A 585 44.37 104.24 77.18
N PRO A 586 44.90 105.40 76.73
CA PRO A 586 45.70 105.46 75.49
C PRO A 586 47.22 105.65 75.69
N VAL A 587 47.94 105.60 74.55
CA VAL A 587 49.36 105.96 74.29
C VAL A 587 50.32 104.74 74.38
N SER A 588 50.70 104.13 73.26
CA SER A 588 51.83 104.46 72.36
C SER A 588 53.17 103.86 72.82
N GLU A 589 53.71 102.91 72.04
CA GLU A 589 55.05 102.96 71.39
C GLU A 589 55.59 101.54 71.06
N ARG A 590 55.97 101.36 69.78
CA ARG A 590 57.22 100.71 69.28
C ARG A 590 57.43 99.19 69.53
N THR A 591 57.99 98.32 68.68
CA THR A 591 58.67 98.29 67.35
C THR A 591 58.99 96.79 67.02
N PRO A 592 59.55 96.42 65.84
CA PRO A 592 59.40 95.12 65.17
C PRO A 592 60.57 94.12 65.34
N VAL A 593 60.48 92.94 64.71
CA VAL A 593 61.52 92.05 64.09
C VAL A 593 60.81 90.72 63.70
N GLU A 594 60.58 90.40 62.41
CA GLU A 594 61.42 89.66 61.44
C GLU A 594 61.73 88.19 61.76
N THR A 595 61.26 87.25 60.91
CA THR A 595 62.02 86.24 60.10
C THR A 595 61.06 85.18 59.48
N GLN A 596 60.96 85.14 58.14
CA GLN A 596 61.51 84.13 57.19
C GLN A 596 60.76 82.77 57.18
N VAL A 597 59.99 82.41 56.14
CA VAL A 597 60.31 81.96 54.74
C VAL A 597 60.66 80.47 54.64
N ASP A 598 59.80 79.73 53.91
CA ASP A 598 60.09 78.83 52.76
C ASP A 598 58.76 78.12 52.39
N GLU A 599 58.17 78.28 51.19
CA GLU A 599 58.52 77.71 49.86
C GLU A 599 58.79 76.18 49.91
N ALA A 600 58.32 75.31 49.02
CA ALA A 600 57.91 75.40 47.62
C ALA A 600 56.97 74.20 47.28
N ARG A 601 55.98 74.33 46.40
CA ARG A 601 55.95 73.98 44.95
C ARG A 601 56.06 72.49 44.57
N GLY A 602 55.31 72.17 43.51
CA GLY A 602 55.45 71.01 42.62
C GLY A 602 54.07 70.48 42.20
N GLU A 603 53.40 71.07 41.22
CA GLU A 603 53.40 70.68 39.78
C GLU A 603 52.88 69.25 39.56
N ALA A 604 51.69 69.06 38.99
CA ALA A 604 51.29 69.20 37.57
C ALA A 604 51.55 67.93 36.75
N ASP A 605 50.46 67.33 36.25
CA ASP A 605 50.23 66.71 34.93
C ASP A 605 49.03 65.75 35.07
N GLY A 606 48.09 65.60 34.15
CA GLY A 606 47.86 66.16 32.83
C GLY A 606 46.54 65.54 32.33
N ALA A 607 45.65 66.37 31.78
CA ALA A 607 44.64 65.89 30.82
C ALA A 607 45.32 65.82 29.42
N PRO A 608 44.67 65.56 28.26
CA PRO A 608 43.29 65.15 27.96
C PRO A 608 43.22 64.10 26.82
N MET A 609 42.02 63.72 26.34
CA MET A 609 41.68 63.92 24.91
C MET A 609 40.24 63.55 24.56
N GLN A 610 39.77 64.28 23.56
CA GLN A 610 38.44 64.38 22.99
C GLN A 610 38.56 64.10 21.47
N VAL A 611 37.43 63.79 20.81
CA VAL A 611 37.09 64.07 19.38
C VAL A 611 37.35 63.01 18.28
N VAL A 612 36.23 62.46 17.78
CA VAL A 612 35.70 62.37 16.37
C VAL A 612 36.56 61.74 15.25
N THR A 613 36.09 60.64 14.62
CA THR A 613 35.57 60.57 13.22
C THR A 613 35.43 59.13 12.67
N VAL A 614 34.28 58.90 12.02
CA VAL A 614 33.92 58.05 10.85
C VAL A 614 34.79 56.84 10.44
N GLY A 615 34.14 55.69 10.29
CA GLY A 615 34.59 54.56 9.45
C GLY A 615 33.52 53.47 9.39
N ALA A 616 32.57 53.57 8.47
CA ALA A 616 32.57 52.80 7.22
C ALA A 616 32.25 51.30 7.40
N ALA A 617 31.05 50.93 6.95
CA ALA A 617 30.75 49.56 6.55
C ALA A 617 31.76 49.04 5.52
N PRO A 618 32.09 47.74 5.55
CA PRO A 618 32.27 46.94 4.36
C PRO A 618 31.07 45.99 4.31
N GLY A 619 30.10 46.21 3.43
CA GLY A 619 30.39 46.07 2.02
C GLY A 619 30.48 44.58 1.74
N GLY A 620 29.30 43.99 1.49
CA GLY A 620 29.20 42.66 0.92
C GLY A 620 30.15 42.56 -0.26
N ARG A 621 30.98 41.53 -0.25
CA ARG A 621 31.75 41.14 -1.43
C ARG A 621 30.74 40.58 -2.44
N PRO A 622 30.56 41.18 -3.62
CA PRO A 622 30.01 40.47 -4.75
C PRO A 622 31.17 39.73 -5.43
N ARG A 623 31.13 38.40 -5.41
CA ARG A 623 31.96 37.54 -6.25
C ARG A 623 31.19 36.26 -6.55
N PRO A 624 31.31 35.69 -7.75
CA PRO A 624 31.32 36.27 -9.09
C PRO A 624 29.97 35.98 -9.80
N GLY A 625 29.72 36.63 -10.94
CA GLY A 625 28.44 36.63 -11.63
C GLY A 625 27.77 35.26 -11.79
N SER A 626 26.63 35.07 -11.13
CA SER A 626 25.64 34.11 -11.59
C SER A 626 25.02 34.70 -12.87
N ALA A 627 25.40 34.15 -14.02
CA ALA A 627 24.62 34.35 -15.23
C ALA A 627 23.15 34.08 -14.87
N ARG A 628 22.28 35.06 -15.12
CA ARG A 628 20.83 34.91 -14.88
C ARG A 628 20.36 33.68 -15.66
N LEU A 629 20.01 32.61 -14.96
CA LEU A 629 19.44 31.43 -15.59
C LEU A 629 18.00 31.79 -15.96
N ARG A 630 17.72 31.85 -17.27
CA ARG A 630 16.34 31.92 -17.78
C ARG A 630 15.73 30.52 -17.70
N VAL A 631 14.70 30.40 -16.87
CA VAL A 631 14.03 29.13 -16.55
C VAL A 631 12.58 29.23 -16.97
N VAL A 632 12.12 28.25 -17.74
CA VAL A 632 10.71 28.14 -18.11
C VAL A 632 10.05 27.07 -17.25
N VAL A 633 8.91 27.39 -16.64
CA VAL A 633 8.07 26.42 -15.92
C VAL A 633 6.84 26.13 -16.77
N LEU A 634 6.64 24.86 -17.14
CA LEU A 634 5.44 24.39 -17.83
C LEU A 634 4.36 24.07 -16.80
N ASP A 635 3.49 25.05 -16.55
CA ASP A 635 2.35 24.96 -15.66
C ASP A 635 1.31 26.04 -16.04
N GLY A 636 0.05 25.84 -15.66
CA GLY A 636 -1.00 26.84 -15.80
C GLY A 636 -1.14 27.79 -14.61
N ASP A 637 -0.46 27.54 -13.49
CA ASP A 637 -0.61 28.33 -12.26
C ASP A 637 0.45 29.45 -12.11
N ALA A 638 0.01 30.67 -11.81
CA ALA A 638 0.88 31.82 -11.59
C ALA A 638 1.66 31.76 -10.25
N ALA A 639 1.31 30.86 -9.33
CA ALA A 639 2.00 30.68 -8.05
C ALA A 639 3.50 30.32 -8.20
N TRP A 640 3.91 29.84 -9.38
CA TRP A 640 5.33 29.59 -9.68
C TRP A 640 6.16 30.88 -9.84
N GLU A 641 5.54 32.00 -10.19
CA GLU A 641 6.24 33.29 -10.34
C GLU A 641 6.64 33.87 -8.97
N SER A 642 5.80 33.66 -7.94
CA SER A 642 6.05 34.13 -6.58
C SER A 642 6.96 33.21 -5.76
N ALA A 643 7.13 31.95 -6.17
CA ALA A 643 8.03 30.98 -5.54
C ALA A 643 9.52 31.15 -5.94
N GLY A 644 9.81 32.04 -6.89
CA GLY A 644 11.17 32.32 -7.36
C GLY A 644 12.04 33.01 -6.30
N THR A 645 13.29 32.54 -6.14
CA THR A 645 14.30 33.23 -5.33
C THR A 645 14.90 34.41 -6.11
N ALA A 646 15.16 35.53 -5.42
CA ALA A 646 15.72 36.75 -6.01
C ALA A 646 17.03 36.46 -6.78
N GLY A 647 16.97 36.43 -8.12
CA GLY A 647 18.14 36.24 -8.99
C GLY A 647 17.91 35.47 -10.30
N ASN A 648 16.86 34.64 -10.40
CA ASN A 648 16.52 33.88 -11.62
C ASN A 648 15.30 34.49 -12.33
N ASP A 649 15.29 34.44 -13.67
CA ASP A 649 14.18 34.92 -14.50
C ASP A 649 13.27 33.72 -14.83
N ILE A 650 12.15 33.63 -14.12
CA ILE A 650 11.22 32.50 -14.17
C ILE A 650 10.02 32.90 -15.02
N VAL A 651 9.79 32.17 -16.11
CA VAL A 651 8.67 32.40 -17.03
C VAL A 651 7.74 31.19 -16.99
N VAL A 652 6.47 31.41 -16.61
CA VAL A 652 5.46 30.35 -16.57
C VAL A 652 4.72 30.27 -17.90
N LEU A 653 4.65 29.08 -18.48
CA LEU A 653 3.95 28.82 -19.74
C LEU A 653 2.95 27.67 -19.54
N ALA A 654 1.67 27.93 -19.79
CA ALA A 654 0.66 26.88 -19.83
C ALA A 654 0.97 25.89 -20.98
N PRO A 655 0.86 24.57 -20.76
CA PRO A 655 0.92 23.58 -21.83
C PRO A 655 -0.25 23.81 -22.81
N GLY A 656 0.04 24.10 -24.08
CA GLY A 656 -0.99 24.43 -25.06
C GLY A 656 -0.43 24.84 -26.43
N GLU A 657 -1.29 25.39 -27.28
CA GLU A 657 -0.92 25.84 -28.63
C GLU A 657 0.16 26.94 -28.59
N ASN A 658 1.08 26.93 -29.56
CA ASN A 658 2.22 27.86 -29.69
C ASN A 658 3.33 27.76 -28.63
N LEU A 659 3.35 26.71 -27.79
CA LEU A 659 4.40 26.53 -26.79
C LEU A 659 5.81 26.46 -27.39
N ALA A 660 5.99 25.74 -28.50
CA ALA A 660 7.29 25.58 -29.16
C ALA A 660 7.86 26.92 -29.66
N ALA A 661 7.02 27.79 -30.22
CA ALA A 661 7.44 29.11 -30.67
C ALA A 661 7.90 29.99 -29.50
N ARG A 662 7.14 30.01 -28.39
CA ARG A 662 7.46 30.78 -27.18
C ARG A 662 8.73 30.27 -26.49
N VAL A 663 8.91 28.96 -26.37
CA VAL A 663 10.13 28.38 -25.76
C VAL A 663 11.36 28.66 -26.63
N THR A 664 11.22 28.63 -27.95
CA THR A 664 12.31 28.98 -28.89
C THR A 664 12.69 30.45 -28.78
N GLU A 665 11.72 31.35 -28.66
CA GLU A 665 11.94 32.79 -28.45
C GLU A 665 12.64 33.10 -27.13
N ILE A 666 12.21 32.43 -26.04
CA ILE A 666 12.79 32.63 -24.70
C ILE A 666 14.22 32.08 -24.60
N ALA A 667 14.50 30.98 -25.34
CA ALA A 667 15.75 30.22 -25.32
C ALA A 667 16.21 29.87 -23.89
N PRO A 668 15.40 29.12 -23.10
CA PRO A 668 15.71 28.83 -21.72
C PRO A 668 16.88 27.86 -21.59
N ALA A 669 17.71 28.06 -20.57
CA ALA A 669 18.76 27.10 -20.22
C ALA A 669 18.18 25.83 -19.56
N ARG A 670 16.98 25.94 -18.98
CA ARG A 670 16.31 24.85 -18.27
C ARG A 670 14.80 24.98 -18.35
N VAL A 671 14.12 23.86 -18.58
CA VAL A 671 12.65 23.78 -18.58
C VAL A 671 12.21 22.86 -17.45
N VAL A 672 11.45 23.39 -16.51
CA VAL A 672 10.82 22.65 -15.41
C VAL A 672 9.40 22.28 -15.85
N VAL A 673 9.04 21.02 -15.74
CA VAL A 673 7.76 20.48 -16.22
C VAL A 673 6.98 19.93 -15.03
N ASN A 674 5.86 20.56 -14.69
CA ASN A 674 4.96 19.99 -13.70
C ASN A 674 4.11 18.89 -14.37
N LEU A 675 4.37 17.63 -14.01
CA LEU A 675 3.63 16.48 -14.53
C LEU A 675 2.16 16.45 -14.07
N ALA A 676 1.81 17.22 -13.03
CA ALA A 676 0.41 17.42 -12.62
C ALA A 676 -0.32 18.50 -13.43
N ALA A 677 0.37 19.20 -14.36
CA ALA A 677 -0.29 20.13 -15.28
C ALA A 677 -0.89 19.38 -16.47
N ARG A 678 -2.11 19.77 -16.87
CA ARG A 678 -2.81 19.18 -18.03
C ARG A 678 -1.98 19.35 -19.31
N GLY A 679 -1.76 18.25 -20.04
CA GLY A 679 -1.00 18.25 -21.29
C GLY A 679 0.52 18.37 -21.16
N ALA A 680 1.10 18.23 -19.96
CA ALA A 680 2.53 18.42 -19.73
C ALA A 680 3.45 17.45 -20.53
N LEU A 681 3.08 16.16 -20.62
CA LEU A 681 3.85 15.17 -21.37
C LEU A 681 3.76 15.38 -22.89
N ALA A 682 2.55 15.64 -23.40
CA ALA A 682 2.34 16.01 -24.80
C ALA A 682 3.10 17.30 -25.21
N ALA A 683 3.18 18.28 -24.30
CA ALA A 683 3.97 19.48 -24.48
C ALA A 683 5.48 19.19 -24.53
N LEU A 684 6.00 18.33 -23.66
CA LEU A 684 7.41 17.91 -23.68
C LEU A 684 7.76 17.22 -25.01
N GLN A 685 6.92 16.29 -25.47
CA GLN A 685 7.11 15.61 -26.76
C GLN A 685 7.11 16.60 -27.93
N SER A 686 6.17 17.55 -27.93
CA SER A 686 6.07 18.58 -28.97
C SER A 686 7.30 19.49 -29.01
N LEU A 687 7.88 19.82 -27.84
CA LEU A 687 9.11 20.59 -27.73
C LEU A 687 10.35 19.82 -28.20
N ARG A 688 10.43 18.51 -27.94
CA ARG A 688 11.50 17.67 -28.51
C ARG A 688 11.35 17.55 -30.04
N ALA A 689 10.13 17.37 -30.53
CA ALA A 689 9.85 17.31 -31.97
C ALA A 689 10.17 18.63 -32.70
N SER A 690 10.06 19.78 -32.03
CA SER A 690 10.47 21.08 -32.59
C SER A 690 11.97 21.35 -32.53
N GLY A 691 12.77 20.40 -32.03
CA GLY A 691 14.24 20.50 -31.98
C GLY A 691 14.78 21.24 -30.74
N CYS A 692 13.98 21.41 -29.68
CA CYS A 692 14.48 22.02 -28.44
C CYS A 692 15.56 21.15 -27.79
N THR A 693 16.74 21.72 -27.51
CA THR A 693 17.88 21.04 -26.88
C THR A 693 18.01 21.31 -25.38
N ALA A 694 17.05 22.02 -24.76
CA ALA A 694 17.09 22.32 -23.34
C ALA A 694 16.95 21.04 -22.48
N SER A 695 17.52 21.04 -21.28
CA SER A 695 17.33 19.96 -20.30
C SER A 695 15.93 20.06 -19.67
N PHE A 696 15.13 19.01 -19.73
CA PHE A 696 13.81 18.93 -19.09
C PHE A 696 13.93 18.35 -17.68
N TRP A 697 13.37 19.05 -16.70
CA TRP A 697 13.37 18.65 -15.30
C TRP A 697 11.94 18.45 -14.83
N GLY A 698 11.63 17.27 -14.29
CA GLY A 698 10.29 16.95 -13.85
C GLY A 698 10.01 17.44 -12.43
N CYS A 699 8.78 17.82 -12.17
CA CYS A 699 8.24 17.92 -10.82
C CYS A 699 6.80 17.43 -10.78
N VAL A 700 6.35 17.03 -9.60
CA VAL A 700 4.93 16.84 -9.33
C VAL A 700 4.58 17.82 -8.22
N ALA A 701 3.83 18.86 -8.54
CA ALA A 701 3.42 19.87 -7.59
C ALA A 701 1.92 20.13 -7.71
N ALA A 702 1.28 20.37 -6.57
CA ALA A 702 -0.07 20.93 -6.50
C ALA A 702 0.08 22.38 -6.03
N PRO A 703 0.05 23.37 -6.94
CA PRO A 703 0.30 24.77 -6.58
C PRO A 703 -0.68 25.28 -5.50
N ALA A 704 -1.94 24.86 -5.55
CA ALA A 704 -2.95 25.15 -4.52
C ALA A 704 -2.59 24.63 -3.11
N ALA A 705 -1.70 23.64 -3.01
CA ALA A 705 -1.24 23.05 -1.75
C ALA A 705 0.16 23.53 -1.32
N ASP A 706 0.78 24.45 -2.08
CA ASP A 706 2.15 24.98 -1.89
C ASP A 706 3.20 23.89 -1.59
N ARG A 707 3.03 22.72 -2.21
CA ARG A 707 3.87 21.54 -1.95
C ARG A 707 4.07 20.71 -3.21
N GLY A 708 5.27 20.16 -3.34
CA GLY A 708 5.62 19.28 -4.45
C GLY A 708 6.85 18.42 -4.20
N VAL A 709 7.15 17.57 -5.18
CA VAL A 709 8.33 16.72 -5.23
C VAL A 709 9.14 17.02 -6.48
N ALA A 710 10.43 17.30 -6.29
CA ALA A 710 11.40 17.49 -7.36
C ALA A 710 11.84 16.14 -7.94
N LEU A 711 11.64 15.94 -9.24
CA LEU A 711 12.16 14.78 -9.96
C LEU A 711 13.54 15.09 -10.56
N GLY A 712 14.12 14.09 -11.22
CA GLY A 712 15.33 14.27 -12.01
C GLY A 712 15.05 14.87 -13.38
N THR A 713 15.99 14.68 -14.29
CA THR A 713 15.77 14.94 -15.70
C THR A 713 14.74 13.95 -16.25
N ILE A 714 13.77 14.45 -17.02
CA ILE A 714 12.69 13.63 -17.58
C ILE A 714 12.64 13.73 -19.10
N GLU A 715 12.20 12.66 -19.73
CA GLU A 715 11.85 12.60 -21.14
C GLU A 715 10.50 11.88 -21.27
N ALA A 716 9.78 12.14 -22.36
CA ALA A 716 8.50 11.50 -22.62
C ALA A 716 8.54 10.73 -23.94
N SER A 717 7.93 9.54 -23.92
CA SER A 717 7.73 8.68 -25.09
C SER A 717 6.25 8.32 -25.19
N ARG A 718 5.76 7.98 -26.38
CA ARG A 718 4.39 7.52 -26.59
C ARG A 718 4.29 6.00 -26.51
N CYS A 719 3.08 5.52 -26.25
CA CYS A 719 2.66 4.14 -26.45
C CYS A 719 2.17 3.92 -27.90
N PRO A 720 2.47 2.77 -28.54
CA PRO A 720 3.28 1.65 -28.04
C PRO A 720 4.75 2.03 -27.86
N LEU A 721 5.40 1.43 -26.87
CA LEU A 721 6.80 1.68 -26.53
C LEU A 721 7.69 1.37 -27.74
N ASP A 722 8.43 2.37 -28.22
CA ASP A 722 9.43 2.22 -29.28
C ASP A 722 10.84 2.11 -28.67
N PRO A 723 11.46 0.92 -28.69
CA PRO A 723 12.80 0.71 -28.15
C PRO A 723 13.88 1.58 -28.81
N GLU A 724 13.76 1.85 -30.11
CA GLU A 724 14.77 2.60 -30.86
C GLU A 724 14.69 4.09 -30.56
N ALA A 725 13.47 4.65 -30.47
CA ALA A 725 13.26 6.04 -30.07
C ALA A 725 13.72 6.32 -28.62
N ILE A 726 13.49 5.39 -27.70
CA ILE A 726 13.94 5.51 -26.31
C ILE A 726 15.47 5.44 -26.25
N VAL A 727 16.09 4.53 -27.00
CA VAL A 727 17.55 4.44 -27.07
C VAL A 727 18.18 5.68 -27.71
N ALA A 728 17.56 6.25 -28.74
CA ALA A 728 18.01 7.50 -29.36
C ALA A 728 17.96 8.68 -28.37
N THR A 729 16.90 8.75 -27.56
CA THR A 729 16.73 9.76 -26.51
C THR A 729 17.76 9.58 -25.37
N LEU A 730 18.02 8.34 -24.98
CA LEU A 730 18.93 7.99 -23.89
C LEU A 730 20.43 7.99 -24.27
N GLY A 731 20.76 8.13 -25.56
CA GLY A 731 22.03 7.70 -26.17
C GLY A 731 23.31 8.07 -25.41
N SER A 732 23.50 9.34 -25.04
CA SER A 732 24.73 9.80 -24.34
C SER A 732 24.77 9.45 -22.85
N HIS A 733 23.64 9.07 -22.26
CA HIS A 733 23.47 8.82 -20.83
C HIS A 733 23.63 7.33 -20.45
N VAL A 734 23.51 6.43 -21.43
CA VAL A 734 23.61 4.97 -21.23
C VAL A 734 24.95 4.47 -21.76
N GLY A 735 25.70 3.75 -20.93
CA GLY A 735 26.96 3.12 -21.33
C GLY A 735 27.22 1.80 -20.60
N ARG A 736 28.47 1.32 -20.69
CA ARG A 736 28.87 0.02 -20.14
C ARG A 736 28.73 -0.01 -18.61
N GLY A 737 27.87 -0.87 -18.09
CA GLY A 737 27.62 -1.06 -16.66
C GLY A 737 26.62 -0.10 -16.04
N THR A 738 25.98 0.78 -16.82
CA THR A 738 24.93 1.69 -16.31
C THR A 738 23.73 0.89 -15.80
N PRO A 739 23.32 1.03 -14.52
CA PRO A 739 22.15 0.34 -13.99
C PRO A 739 20.87 1.02 -14.50
N VAL A 740 20.09 0.29 -15.31
CA VAL A 740 18.83 0.75 -15.88
C VAL A 740 17.69 -0.05 -15.26
N LEU A 741 16.62 0.60 -14.81
CA LEU A 741 15.38 -0.05 -14.40
C LEU A 741 14.29 0.24 -15.43
N THR A 742 13.64 -0.80 -15.94
CA THR A 742 12.47 -0.66 -16.82
C THR A 742 11.24 -1.25 -16.14
N ALA A 743 10.14 -0.51 -16.07
CA ALA A 743 8.89 -0.95 -15.43
C ALA A 743 7.71 -0.79 -16.40
N GLY A 744 6.93 -1.85 -16.60
CA GLY A 744 5.77 -1.82 -17.51
C GLY A 744 5.07 -3.16 -17.67
N THR A 745 3.92 -3.15 -18.35
CA THR A 745 3.05 -4.33 -18.50
C THR A 745 3.28 -5.10 -19.80
N ASP A 746 3.82 -4.43 -20.83
CA ASP A 746 4.13 -5.05 -22.13
C ASP A 746 5.46 -5.80 -22.08
N VAL A 747 5.37 -7.14 -21.99
CA VAL A 747 6.52 -8.04 -21.90
C VAL A 747 7.40 -7.99 -23.14
N ASP A 748 6.80 -7.97 -24.33
CA ASP A 748 7.54 -8.06 -25.58
C ASP A 748 8.26 -6.75 -25.90
N ALA A 749 7.60 -5.62 -25.64
CA ALA A 749 8.21 -4.30 -25.80
C ALA A 749 9.36 -4.07 -24.80
N LEU A 750 9.18 -4.47 -23.53
CA LEU A 750 10.24 -4.36 -22.51
C LEU A 750 11.40 -5.32 -22.77
N MET A 751 11.15 -6.53 -23.28
CA MET A 751 12.21 -7.45 -23.68
C MET A 751 13.01 -6.90 -24.86
N SER A 752 12.34 -6.28 -25.84
CA SER A 752 12.98 -5.62 -26.98
C SER A 752 13.83 -4.42 -26.53
N LEU A 753 13.32 -3.60 -25.61
CA LEU A 753 14.06 -2.50 -24.98
C LEU A 753 15.27 -3.00 -24.19
N ARG A 754 15.12 -4.08 -23.41
CA ARG A 754 16.24 -4.71 -22.70
C ARG A 754 17.33 -5.15 -23.67
N GLN A 755 16.98 -5.78 -24.78
CA GLN A 755 17.95 -6.20 -25.79
C GLN A 755 18.66 -5.00 -26.42
N ALA A 756 17.94 -3.92 -26.71
CA ALA A 756 18.52 -2.68 -27.25
C ALA A 756 19.48 -2.00 -26.25
N LEU A 757 19.10 -1.87 -24.98
CA LEU A 757 19.95 -1.30 -23.92
C LEU A 757 21.15 -2.20 -23.57
N ALA A 758 20.97 -3.53 -23.63
CA ALA A 758 22.06 -4.48 -23.43
C ALA A 758 23.12 -4.39 -24.54
N ARG A 759 22.72 -4.09 -25.80
CA ARG A 759 23.66 -3.81 -26.91
C ARG A 759 24.55 -2.60 -26.63
N LEU A 760 24.08 -1.64 -25.83
CA LEU A 760 24.86 -0.49 -25.34
C LEU A 760 25.70 -0.78 -24.09
N GLY A 761 25.65 -2.01 -23.57
CA GLY A 761 26.40 -2.46 -22.41
C GLY A 761 25.77 -2.15 -21.06
N ALA A 762 24.50 -1.73 -21.03
CA ALA A 762 23.78 -1.41 -19.79
C ALA A 762 23.41 -2.65 -18.97
N SER A 763 23.33 -2.50 -17.65
CA SER A 763 22.82 -3.51 -16.72
C SER A 763 21.33 -3.25 -16.47
N VAL A 764 20.46 -3.96 -17.18
CA VAL A 764 19.01 -3.72 -17.14
C VAL A 764 18.33 -4.65 -16.13
N SER A 765 17.61 -4.07 -15.18
CA SER A 765 16.66 -4.75 -14.29
C SER A 765 15.24 -4.43 -14.76
N MET A 766 14.36 -5.43 -14.80
CA MET A 766 12.98 -5.27 -15.27
C MET A 766 12.00 -5.50 -14.12
N ALA A 767 10.93 -4.70 -14.08
CA ALA A 767 9.81 -4.84 -13.16
C ALA A 767 8.50 -4.94 -13.94
N TRP A 768 7.65 -5.91 -13.56
CA TRP A 768 6.37 -6.15 -14.22
C TRP A 768 5.17 -5.57 -13.45
N ASP A 769 5.39 -5.19 -12.19
CA ASP A 769 4.38 -4.61 -11.32
C ASP A 769 4.98 -3.52 -10.42
N GLY A 770 4.12 -2.70 -9.82
CA GLY A 770 4.55 -1.56 -8.99
C GLY A 770 5.34 -1.93 -7.75
N LYS A 771 5.06 -3.12 -7.18
CA LYS A 771 5.75 -3.59 -5.98
C LYS A 771 7.18 -4.01 -6.32
N GLN A 772 7.36 -4.80 -7.38
CA GLN A 772 8.67 -5.18 -7.92
C GLN A 772 9.49 -3.95 -8.29
N ALA A 773 8.87 -2.96 -8.95
CA ALA A 773 9.55 -1.73 -9.31
C ALA A 773 10.02 -0.95 -8.06
N ALA A 774 9.18 -0.86 -7.01
CA ALA A 774 9.54 -0.22 -5.75
C ALA A 774 10.67 -0.96 -5.01
N ASP A 775 10.62 -2.28 -4.97
CA ASP A 775 11.66 -3.11 -4.33
C ASP A 775 13.00 -2.97 -5.09
N LEU A 776 12.96 -2.98 -6.42
CA LEU A 776 14.16 -2.80 -7.26
C LEU A 776 14.73 -1.39 -7.21
N LEU A 777 13.91 -0.34 -7.05
CA LEU A 777 14.40 1.03 -6.89
C LEU A 777 15.34 1.17 -5.68
N ALA A 778 15.02 0.50 -4.56
CA ALA A 778 15.84 0.52 -3.35
C ALA A 778 17.14 -0.29 -3.49
N VAL A 779 17.09 -1.41 -4.21
CA VAL A 779 18.21 -2.37 -4.33
C VAL A 779 19.19 -1.97 -5.44
N VAL A 780 18.66 -1.59 -6.61
CA VAL A 780 19.45 -1.37 -7.83
C VAL A 780 20.06 0.04 -7.86
N GLN A 781 19.41 1.02 -7.21
CA GLN A 781 19.77 2.45 -7.34
C GLN A 781 20.02 2.84 -8.81
N PRO A 782 19.01 2.73 -9.67
CA PRO A 782 19.18 2.93 -11.11
C PRO A 782 19.60 4.36 -11.44
N GLU A 783 20.43 4.51 -12.46
CA GLU A 783 20.83 5.82 -13.02
C GLU A 783 19.89 6.27 -14.14
N VAL A 784 19.25 5.31 -14.81
CA VAL A 784 18.22 5.53 -15.82
C VAL A 784 17.00 4.69 -15.49
N VAL A 785 15.82 5.29 -15.59
CA VAL A 785 14.55 4.63 -15.29
C VAL A 785 13.61 4.81 -16.48
N VAL A 786 13.04 3.73 -17.00
CA VAL A 786 11.97 3.77 -18.01
C VAL A 786 10.69 3.28 -17.35
N VAL A 787 9.67 4.12 -17.29
CA VAL A 787 8.40 3.79 -16.61
C VAL A 787 7.26 3.93 -17.59
N ASP A 788 6.55 2.83 -17.77
CA ASP A 788 5.25 2.78 -18.40
C ASP A 788 4.18 3.30 -17.42
N LEU A 789 3.55 4.42 -17.78
CA LEU A 789 2.49 5.02 -16.97
C LEU A 789 1.18 4.22 -17.02
N GLY A 790 1.05 3.26 -17.95
CA GLY A 790 -0.04 2.31 -18.06
C GLY A 790 0.00 1.16 -17.04
N LEU A 791 1.00 1.11 -16.16
CA LEU A 791 1.05 0.15 -15.05
C LEU A 791 -0.23 0.21 -14.18
N THR A 792 -0.76 -0.96 -13.83
CA THR A 792 -2.04 -1.11 -13.11
C THR A 792 -2.08 -0.33 -11.79
N ARG A 793 -3.26 0.05 -11.32
CA ARG A 793 -3.48 0.69 -10.00
C ARG A 793 -2.69 1.98 -9.73
N ARG A 794 -2.38 2.75 -10.78
CA ARG A 794 -1.58 4.00 -10.70
C ARG A 794 -0.12 3.78 -10.27
N ASP A 795 0.38 2.55 -10.34
CA ASP A 795 1.73 2.21 -9.89
C ASP A 795 2.80 2.96 -10.70
N GLY A 796 2.61 3.19 -12.00
CA GLY A 796 3.54 3.95 -12.85
C GLY A 796 3.73 5.40 -12.37
N TYR A 797 2.65 6.06 -12.00
CA TYR A 797 2.68 7.43 -11.44
C TYR A 797 3.37 7.45 -10.07
N LEU A 798 3.09 6.46 -9.21
CA LEU A 798 3.71 6.34 -7.88
C LEU A 798 5.21 6.04 -7.96
N ILE A 799 5.65 5.17 -8.87
CA ILE A 799 7.08 4.90 -9.12
C ILE A 799 7.78 6.19 -9.54
N THR A 800 7.18 6.94 -10.46
CA THR A 800 7.70 8.23 -10.94
C THR A 800 7.84 9.24 -9.80
N ALA A 801 6.82 9.40 -8.96
CA ALA A 801 6.87 10.29 -7.79
C ALA A 801 7.94 9.86 -6.76
N ARG A 802 8.21 8.56 -6.62
CA ARG A 802 9.25 8.03 -5.72
C ARG A 802 10.68 8.30 -6.18
N LEU A 803 10.90 8.63 -7.47
CA LEU A 803 12.23 8.98 -7.98
C LEU A 803 12.82 10.22 -7.30
N GLY A 804 11.97 11.16 -6.86
CA GLY A 804 12.41 12.35 -6.14
C GLY A 804 13.00 12.07 -4.75
N GLY A 805 12.82 10.85 -4.22
CA GLY A 805 13.37 10.41 -2.93
C GLY A 805 14.71 9.67 -3.02
N LEU A 806 15.26 9.48 -4.22
CA LEU A 806 16.57 8.84 -4.41
C LEU A 806 17.71 9.83 -4.14
N GLU A 807 18.83 9.34 -3.57
CA GLU A 807 20.01 10.16 -3.29
C GLU A 807 20.63 10.76 -4.56
N ALA A 808 20.57 10.02 -5.67
CA ALA A 808 20.92 10.50 -7.01
C ALA A 808 19.66 10.46 -7.87
N ALA A 809 19.29 11.61 -8.45
CA ALA A 809 18.10 11.70 -9.29
C ALA A 809 18.39 11.02 -10.64
N PRO A 810 17.67 9.93 -10.98
CA PRO A 810 17.89 9.24 -12.24
C PRO A 810 17.34 10.06 -13.42
N HIS A 811 17.84 9.74 -14.61
CA HIS A 811 17.23 10.18 -15.86
C HIS A 811 16.01 9.30 -16.15
N ALA A 812 14.81 9.88 -16.17
CA ALA A 812 13.56 9.14 -16.27
C ALA A 812 12.91 9.30 -17.65
N VAL A 813 12.54 8.20 -18.29
CA VAL A 813 11.74 8.18 -19.53
C VAL A 813 10.34 7.70 -19.17
N LEU A 814 9.35 8.57 -19.38
CA LEU A 814 7.96 8.30 -19.07
C LEU A 814 7.23 7.91 -20.36
N VAL A 815 6.70 6.68 -20.41
CA VAL A 815 5.92 6.19 -21.55
C VAL A 815 4.45 6.48 -21.29
N GLU A 816 3.90 7.41 -22.06
CA GLU A 816 2.52 7.88 -21.96
C GLU A 816 1.58 6.94 -22.71
N CYS A 817 0.64 6.33 -21.99
CA CYS A 817 -0.34 5.36 -22.49
C CYS A 817 -1.79 5.88 -22.47
N ALA A 818 -2.05 7.07 -21.91
CA ALA A 818 -3.40 7.65 -21.77
C ALA A 818 -3.35 9.19 -21.82
N ASP A 819 -4.43 9.82 -22.28
CA ASP A 819 -4.48 11.25 -22.62
C ASP A 819 -4.65 12.21 -21.42
N ASP A 820 -5.03 11.73 -20.22
CA ASP A 820 -5.15 12.57 -19.00
C ASP A 820 -4.32 12.02 -17.83
N THR A 821 -3.05 12.43 -17.81
CA THR A 821 -2.07 12.03 -16.79
C THR A 821 -2.03 12.98 -15.57
N ALA A 822 -2.62 14.17 -15.69
CA ALA A 822 -2.48 15.26 -14.72
C ALA A 822 -3.13 14.94 -13.37
N GLU A 823 -4.39 14.47 -13.37
CA GLU A 823 -5.10 14.10 -12.15
C GLU A 823 -4.46 12.89 -11.46
N ALA A 824 -3.93 11.95 -12.25
CA ALA A 824 -3.25 10.77 -11.73
C ALA A 824 -1.93 11.14 -11.02
N PHE A 825 -1.14 12.06 -11.59
CA PHE A 825 0.06 12.60 -10.93
C PHE A 825 -0.27 13.42 -9.69
N ALA A 826 -1.29 14.30 -9.74
CA ALA A 826 -1.72 15.08 -8.58
C ALA A 826 -2.12 14.18 -7.39
N ALA A 827 -2.82 13.08 -7.66
CA ALA A 827 -3.22 12.11 -6.64
C ALA A 827 -2.03 11.42 -5.95
N THR A 828 -0.86 11.34 -6.57
CA THR A 828 0.34 10.73 -5.96
C THR A 828 0.88 11.54 -4.77
N LEU A 829 0.63 12.85 -4.71
CA LEU A 829 1.08 13.70 -3.61
C LEU A 829 0.40 13.36 -2.28
N ALA A 830 -0.80 12.76 -2.34
CA ALA A 830 -1.54 12.28 -1.18
C ALA A 830 -1.07 10.91 -0.66
N ASP A 831 -0.24 10.18 -1.43
CA ASP A 831 0.28 8.88 -0.99
C ASP A 831 1.21 9.06 0.23
N PRO A 832 1.06 8.26 1.31
CA PRO A 832 1.88 8.41 2.52
C PRO A 832 3.40 8.32 2.26
N GLY A 833 3.81 7.52 1.27
CA GLY A 833 5.21 7.38 0.87
C GLY A 833 5.76 8.62 0.17
N VAL A 834 4.92 9.42 -0.49
CA VAL A 834 5.30 10.64 -1.21
C VAL A 834 5.07 11.88 -0.35
N ALA A 835 3.97 11.94 0.40
CA ALA A 835 3.58 13.06 1.27
C ALA A 835 4.68 13.45 2.26
N GLY A 836 5.33 12.47 2.89
CA GLY A 836 6.47 12.71 3.80
C GLY A 836 7.72 13.30 3.13
N ARG A 837 7.79 13.31 1.80
CA ARG A 837 8.89 13.84 0.99
C ARG A 837 8.54 15.13 0.25
N THR A 838 7.29 15.57 0.32
CA THR A 838 6.85 16.84 -0.27
C THR A 838 7.53 18.01 0.43
N LYS A 839 8.01 18.96 -0.37
CA LYS A 839 8.69 20.19 0.08
C LYS A 839 7.84 21.40 -0.34
N PRO A 840 7.94 22.53 0.39
CA PRO A 840 7.42 23.82 -0.07
C PRO A 840 7.90 24.17 -1.48
N LEU A 841 7.07 24.87 -2.26
CA LEU A 841 7.30 25.12 -3.68
C LEU A 841 8.62 25.88 -3.95
N ASP A 842 8.94 26.87 -3.11
CA ASP A 842 10.17 27.66 -3.14
C ASP A 842 11.44 26.78 -2.99
N ARG A 843 11.42 25.85 -2.03
CA ARG A 843 12.54 24.95 -1.75
C ARG A 843 12.70 23.89 -2.81
N MET A 844 11.60 23.37 -3.34
CA MET A 844 11.62 22.42 -4.44
C MET A 844 12.20 23.05 -5.72
N LEU A 845 11.80 24.28 -6.01
CA LEU A 845 12.31 25.02 -7.17
C LEU A 845 13.79 25.34 -7.00
N ALA A 846 14.23 25.81 -5.82
CA ALA A 846 15.64 26.02 -5.52
C ALA A 846 16.47 24.73 -5.66
N GLU A 847 15.92 23.58 -5.26
CA GLU A 847 16.56 22.27 -5.43
C GLU A 847 16.70 21.88 -6.91
N LEU A 848 15.65 22.03 -7.71
CA LEU A 848 15.70 21.75 -9.16
C LEU A 848 16.69 22.67 -9.88
N LEU A 849 16.84 23.91 -9.43
CA LEU A 849 17.77 24.89 -10.02
C LEU A 849 19.23 24.62 -9.64
N THR A 850 19.47 24.06 -8.45
CA THR A 850 20.83 23.74 -7.96
C THR A 850 21.33 22.37 -8.41
N ARG A 851 20.43 21.47 -8.83
CA ARG A 851 20.79 20.15 -9.38
C ARG A 851 21.56 20.29 -10.71
N ARG A 852 22.58 19.45 -10.86
CA ARG A 852 23.37 19.29 -12.09
C ARG A 852 22.80 18.16 -12.93
N GLU A 853 22.82 18.33 -14.25
CA GLU A 853 22.45 17.29 -15.20
C GLU A 853 23.37 16.07 -15.02
N PRO A 854 22.84 14.82 -15.13
CA PRO A 854 23.66 13.62 -15.03
C PRO A 854 24.76 13.62 -16.12
N GLU A 855 26.04 13.54 -15.73
CA GLU A 855 27.17 13.55 -16.67
C GLU A 855 27.03 12.43 -17.72
N PRO A 856 27.32 12.64 -19.01
CA PRO A 856 27.20 11.59 -20.03
C PRO A 856 28.11 10.40 -19.72
N ALA A 857 27.67 9.19 -20.07
CA ALA A 857 28.33 7.94 -19.72
C ALA A 857 29.80 7.85 -20.18
N GLN A 858 30.16 8.55 -21.26
CA GLN A 858 31.51 8.64 -21.80
C GLN A 858 32.51 9.39 -20.90
N GLN A 859 32.02 10.23 -19.98
CA GLN A 859 32.85 11.04 -19.07
C GLN A 859 33.00 10.41 -17.68
N ARG A 860 32.33 9.28 -17.42
CA ARG A 860 32.27 8.66 -16.08
C ARG A 860 33.45 7.71 -15.83
N ARG A 861 34.20 7.94 -14.75
CA ARG A 861 35.20 6.98 -14.24
C ARG A 861 34.50 5.79 -13.56
N PRO A 862 34.92 4.53 -13.80
CA PRO A 862 34.27 3.36 -13.21
C PRO A 862 34.43 3.34 -11.68
N LYS A 863 33.31 3.27 -10.95
CA LYS A 863 33.28 3.08 -9.48
C LYS A 863 33.47 1.59 -9.17
N ILE A 864 34.62 1.23 -8.61
CA ILE A 864 34.90 -0.13 -8.13
C ILE A 864 34.06 -0.38 -6.86
N ARG A 865 33.00 -1.20 -6.95
CA ARG A 865 32.28 -1.73 -5.78
C ARG A 865 32.92 -3.06 -5.37
N ALA A 866 33.55 -3.09 -4.21
CA ALA A 866 34.01 -4.32 -3.56
C ALA A 866 32.79 -5.08 -3.00
N VAL A 867 32.56 -6.30 -3.47
CA VAL A 867 31.49 -7.19 -2.97
C VAL A 867 32.10 -8.15 -1.96
N GLY A 868 31.77 -7.98 -0.68
CA GLY A 868 32.09 -8.92 0.39
C GLY A 868 31.13 -10.12 0.36
N LEU A 869 31.65 -11.29 -0.01
CA LEU A 869 30.99 -12.59 0.17
C LEU A 869 31.09 -13.02 1.64
N THR A 870 29.98 -13.00 2.37
CA THR A 870 29.86 -13.74 3.64
C THR A 870 28.97 -14.95 3.45
N ARG A 871 29.60 -16.13 3.36
CA ARG A 871 28.99 -17.44 3.60
C ARG A 871 28.80 -17.63 5.11
N LYS A 872 27.56 -17.67 5.58
CA LYS A 872 26.92 -18.73 6.41
C LYS A 872 25.65 -18.21 7.05
#